data_AF-A0A9E3BET1-F1
#
_entry.id   AF-A0A9E3BET1-F1
#
_cell.length_a   1.000
_cell.length_b   1.000
_cell.length_c   1.000
_cell.angle_alpha   90.00
_cell.angle_beta   90.00
_cell.angle_gamma   90.00
#
_symmetry.space_group_name_H-M   'P 1'
#
loop_
_entity.id
_entity.type
_entity.pdbx_description
1 polymer ?
#
loop_
_entity_poly.entity_id
_entity_poly.type
_entity_poly.pdbx_seq_one_letter_code
_entity_poly.pdbx_strand_id
1 'polypeptide(L)'
;MSDTTQTEDPGTRIRSFLEGFFGLDEAPDTQLADPAYPKTPLGDVEVKQTLDAWNGSALAKHVAAHRYVVRLDVTTDDRERVRTGLEEMGERITLFLKGIDRARYRPSWERDALDLGATAFVGFGASFFFDRATRKPRFGFPARAVPRHFAGEDPLPGGGTDLYVALEADNRSLVLEGTQTVLGYAARCGWLRVVDSREGARREDGRNLLGFPAGLDNPTVETTPTAWEVAACTGEDQPPALVDGTYLAHLHFRVAMDRWRELTLSQQERMIGRTREEGEPLVPLPPGSVLAAMQRPGTPRVVSRGSDSYTVHRDCSVDKGLLYQLFQRDPARFDLLYRSLLAADGKPRHGSLLAAGIVERTEAATYFLPHGTFARHPGQQFFHPEVFERFFDGLQHFILTDYRAALEAFEEVERLDPAFMWTYAVQVECYHDLELLDEARAVLARGGAVNPGHHLYLEQLAWQHYLEGDYPACAEISWQAVYAYYENSYRSYPYHDLGAALLAMGRAEEAELAFRRAVARVNLVAKNCYGLGNALDAQGRTREAQKIYDRTVEVAQYLLERGRLVPRDARTELELASITYRSERSEETRARIRELLRAVPRPAPRPSGPPELRPKPVPEPLPVGTVGTAEPVEISPSITREDR
;
A
#
# COMPACT_ATOMS: atom_id res chain seq x y z
N MET A 1 -6.35 -2.45 47.10
CA MET A 1 -7.54 -1.76 46.55
C MET A 1 -7.10 -0.34 46.29
N SER A 2 -6.98 0.21 45.08
CA SER A 2 -7.50 -0.09 43.74
C SER A 2 -6.40 0.26 42.73
N ASP A 3 -5.96 -0.67 41.91
CA ASP A 3 -6.47 -0.93 40.55
C ASP A 3 -6.05 0.16 39.55
N THR A 4 -4.84 0.01 39.02
CA THR A 4 -4.35 0.70 37.82
C THR A 4 -4.30 -0.34 36.70
N THR A 5 -5.40 -0.46 35.98
CA THR A 5 -5.47 -1.17 34.71
C THR A 5 -4.65 -0.40 33.67
N GLN A 6 -3.36 -0.71 33.59
CA GLN A 6 -2.59 -0.45 32.38
C GLN A 6 -3.20 -1.31 31.26
N THR A 7 -3.99 -0.67 30.40
CA THR A 7 -4.44 -1.27 29.14
C THR A 7 -3.24 -1.37 28.21
N GLU A 8 -2.54 -2.48 28.29
CA GLU A 8 -1.58 -2.92 27.28
C GLU A 8 -2.27 -3.00 25.91
N ASP A 9 -1.58 -2.50 24.87
CA ASP A 9 -2.03 -2.61 23.47
C ASP A 9 -2.31 -4.07 23.11
N PRO A 10 -3.50 -4.40 22.56
CA PRO A 10 -3.81 -5.75 22.13
C PRO A 10 -2.86 -6.34 21.08
N GLY A 11 -2.11 -5.51 20.34
CA GLY A 11 -1.02 -5.95 19.44
C GLY A 11 0.20 -6.49 20.19
N THR A 12 0.60 -5.83 21.28
CA THR A 12 1.70 -6.23 22.16
C THR A 12 1.42 -7.57 22.84
N ARG A 13 0.15 -7.82 23.23
CA ARG A 13 -0.26 -9.13 23.76
C ARG A 13 -0.08 -10.27 22.77
N ILE A 14 -0.25 -10.05 21.47
CA ILE A 14 -0.16 -11.12 20.46
C ILE A 14 1.29 -11.43 20.13
N ARG A 15 2.15 -10.41 20.00
CA ARG A 15 3.60 -10.58 19.76
C ARG A 15 4.28 -11.28 20.94
N SER A 16 4.09 -10.74 22.14
CA SER A 16 4.64 -11.31 23.38
C SER A 16 4.08 -12.72 23.67
N PHE A 17 2.84 -12.98 23.27
CA PHE A 17 2.24 -14.32 23.27
C PHE A 17 2.66 -15.22 22.11
N LEU A 18 3.18 -14.74 20.98
CA LEU A 18 3.74 -15.59 19.92
C LEU A 18 5.20 -15.96 20.28
N GLU A 19 5.98 -14.98 20.73
CA GLU A 19 7.39 -15.13 21.11
C GLU A 19 7.55 -16.02 22.35
N GLY A 20 6.70 -15.85 23.38
CA GLY A 20 6.71 -16.71 24.58
C GLY A 20 6.07 -18.08 24.40
N PHE A 21 5.21 -18.28 23.38
CA PHE A 21 4.43 -19.52 23.20
C PHE A 21 5.07 -20.51 22.22
N PHE A 22 5.94 -20.05 21.31
CA PHE A 22 6.65 -20.93 20.37
C PHE A 22 7.93 -21.58 20.93
N GLY A 23 8.41 -21.20 22.12
CA GLY A 23 9.56 -21.87 22.75
C GLY A 23 10.80 -21.97 21.87
N LEU A 24 11.09 -20.92 21.09
CA LEU A 24 12.28 -20.81 20.25
C LEU A 24 13.45 -20.22 21.09
N ASP A 25 13.76 -20.84 22.23
CA ASP A 25 14.85 -20.38 23.12
C ASP A 25 16.25 -20.72 22.58
N GLU A 26 16.34 -21.48 21.50
CA GLU A 26 17.56 -21.65 20.74
C GLU A 26 17.18 -21.57 19.26
N ALA A 27 17.56 -20.48 18.60
CA ALA A 27 17.79 -20.56 17.17
C ALA A 27 18.84 -21.67 17.00
N PRO A 28 18.53 -22.83 16.40
CA PRO A 28 19.57 -23.78 16.08
C PRO A 28 20.61 -23.02 15.27
N ASP A 29 21.86 -23.17 15.70
CA ASP A 29 23.04 -22.51 15.14
C ASP A 29 22.86 -22.22 13.66
N THR A 30 23.20 -20.99 13.28
CA THR A 30 23.08 -20.43 11.92
C THR A 30 23.99 -21.11 10.88
N GLN A 31 24.40 -22.36 11.14
CA GLN A 31 25.02 -23.29 10.21
C GLN A 31 24.00 -24.29 9.64
N LEU A 32 22.87 -23.81 9.09
CA LEU A 32 22.17 -24.58 8.07
C LEU A 32 22.89 -24.31 6.76
N ALA A 33 23.62 -25.32 6.27
CA ALA A 33 24.16 -25.33 4.93
C ALA A 33 23.03 -24.99 3.96
N ASP A 34 23.14 -23.82 3.36
CA ASP A 34 22.45 -23.52 2.14
C ASP A 34 22.85 -24.59 1.11
N PRO A 35 21.93 -25.09 0.25
CA PRO A 35 22.38 -25.66 -1.00
C PRO A 35 23.04 -24.52 -1.80
N ALA A 36 24.30 -24.25 -1.47
CA ALA A 36 25.26 -23.33 -2.08
C ALA A 36 24.89 -21.83 -2.24
N TYR A 37 24.36 -21.11 -1.24
CA TYR A 37 24.41 -19.62 -1.17
C TYR A 37 24.62 -19.04 0.26
N PRO A 38 25.35 -17.92 0.45
CA PRO A 38 25.88 -17.53 1.76
C PRO A 38 24.94 -16.62 2.58
N LYS A 39 24.92 -16.83 3.91
CA LYS A 39 24.18 -16.07 4.96
C LYS A 39 25.08 -15.66 6.15
N THR A 40 24.62 -14.69 6.95
CA THR A 40 24.88 -14.40 8.39
C THR A 40 24.01 -13.21 8.89
N PRO A 41 23.69 -13.05 10.22
CA PRO A 41 22.41 -12.60 10.87
C PRO A 41 22.50 -11.40 11.88
N LEU A 42 21.38 -10.70 12.21
CA LEU A 42 21.19 -9.59 13.20
C LEU A 42 19.80 -8.95 12.95
N GLY A 43 18.84 -9.00 13.87
CA GLY A 43 18.84 -8.20 15.08
C GLY A 43 17.57 -7.34 15.11
N ASP A 44 16.95 -7.24 16.29
CA ASP A 44 15.58 -6.78 16.56
C ASP A 44 15.10 -5.51 15.83
N VAL A 45 14.03 -5.65 15.03
CA VAL A 45 13.17 -4.53 14.61
C VAL A 45 11.71 -4.99 14.56
N GLU A 46 10.85 -4.27 15.29
CA GLU A 46 9.41 -4.47 15.29
C GLU A 46 8.77 -4.14 13.93
N VAL A 47 8.25 -5.15 13.23
CA VAL A 47 7.37 -4.96 12.06
C VAL A 47 5.95 -4.64 12.53
N LYS A 48 5.41 -3.47 12.15
CA LYS A 48 3.98 -3.15 12.25
C LYS A 48 3.30 -3.44 10.89
N GLN A 49 2.08 -3.97 10.95
CA GLN A 49 1.10 -4.13 9.84
C GLN A 49 1.06 -2.86 8.96
N THR A 50 0.93 -2.86 7.62
CA THR A 50 0.08 -3.67 6.71
C THR A 50 0.32 -3.23 5.26
N LEU A 51 -0.08 -4.08 4.30
CA LEU A 51 -0.14 -3.98 2.84
C LEU A 51 -0.68 -2.66 2.18
N ASP A 52 -0.92 -1.61 2.95
CA ASP A 52 -1.67 -0.41 2.57
C ASP A 52 -0.82 0.88 2.72
N ALA A 53 0.30 0.96 2.01
CA ALA A 53 1.26 2.07 2.15
C ALA A 53 1.04 3.24 1.17
N TRP A 54 -0.13 3.30 0.54
CA TRP A 54 -0.45 4.29 -0.50
C TRP A 54 -1.78 5.00 -0.24
N ASN A 55 -1.75 6.32 -0.35
CA ASN A 55 -2.93 7.20 -0.41
C ASN A 55 -3.92 7.00 0.76
N GLY A 56 -5.22 6.86 0.46
CA GLY A 56 -6.32 7.03 1.40
C GLY A 56 -6.22 6.21 2.70
N SER A 57 -5.77 4.96 2.63
CA SER A 57 -5.58 4.09 3.80
C SER A 57 -4.43 4.54 4.71
N ALA A 58 -3.47 5.30 4.18
CA ALA A 58 -2.39 5.91 4.95
C ALA A 58 -2.84 7.15 5.73
N LEU A 59 -4.03 7.71 5.47
CA LEU A 59 -4.58 8.82 6.25
C LEU A 59 -4.77 8.47 7.72
N ALA A 60 -5.11 7.20 7.97
CA ALA A 60 -5.30 6.62 9.30
C ALA A 60 -3.98 6.28 10.01
N LYS A 61 -2.84 6.29 9.30
CA LYS A 61 -1.53 5.95 9.86
C LYS A 61 -0.91 7.11 10.63
N HIS A 62 0.08 6.79 11.46
CA HIS A 62 0.98 7.76 12.08
C HIS A 62 1.45 8.80 11.04
N VAL A 63 1.40 10.07 11.41
CA VAL A 63 2.02 11.13 10.60
C VAL A 63 3.52 11.03 10.86
N ALA A 64 4.37 11.03 9.84
CA ALA A 64 5.81 10.76 9.99
C ALA A 64 6.64 12.02 10.27
N ALA A 65 7.79 11.90 10.92
CA ALA A 65 8.65 13.03 11.32
C ALA A 65 9.28 13.76 10.13
N HIS A 66 9.64 13.04 9.08
CA HIS A 66 10.27 13.58 7.88
C HIS A 66 9.42 13.34 6.64
N ARG A 67 9.47 14.31 5.74
CA ARG A 67 8.81 14.27 4.45
C ARG A 67 9.71 14.82 3.37
N TYR A 68 9.60 14.24 2.19
CA TYR A 68 10.15 14.84 0.99
C TYR A 68 9.15 14.75 -0.15
N VAL A 69 8.94 15.89 -0.80
CA VAL A 69 7.97 16.07 -1.88
C VAL A 69 8.70 16.28 -3.18
N VAL A 70 8.28 15.58 -4.23
CA VAL A 70 8.75 15.72 -5.60
C VAL A 70 7.54 16.05 -6.48
N ARG A 71 7.67 17.12 -7.26
CA ARG A 71 6.64 17.62 -8.17
C ARG A 71 7.13 17.45 -9.60
N LEU A 72 6.34 16.77 -10.45
CA LEU A 72 6.78 16.33 -11.78
C LEU A 72 5.78 16.75 -12.86
N ASP A 73 6.27 17.17 -14.02
CA ASP A 73 5.45 17.34 -15.22
C ASP A 73 5.77 16.23 -16.23
N VAL A 74 4.74 15.77 -16.94
CA VAL A 74 4.84 14.79 -18.01
C VAL A 74 5.23 15.51 -19.30
N THR A 75 6.32 15.06 -19.93
CA THR A 75 6.94 15.73 -21.09
C THR A 75 6.59 15.11 -22.44
N THR A 76 5.77 14.06 -22.46
CA THR A 76 5.33 13.37 -23.67
C THR A 76 3.81 13.41 -23.80
N ASP A 77 3.32 13.31 -25.04
CA ASP A 77 1.89 13.11 -25.36
C ASP A 77 1.57 11.64 -25.68
N ASP A 78 2.57 10.76 -25.65
CA ASP A 78 2.40 9.33 -25.85
C ASP A 78 1.68 8.68 -24.66
N ARG A 79 0.41 8.34 -24.89
CA ARG A 79 -0.50 7.70 -23.93
C ARG A 79 0.08 6.40 -23.36
N GLU A 80 0.59 5.51 -24.21
CA GLU A 80 1.07 4.20 -23.77
C GLU A 80 2.40 4.33 -23.03
N ARG A 81 3.25 5.27 -23.43
CA ARG A 81 4.48 5.57 -22.69
C ARG A 81 4.19 6.05 -21.28
N VAL A 82 3.19 6.91 -21.09
CA VAL A 82 2.78 7.39 -19.76
C VAL A 82 2.14 6.28 -18.93
N ARG A 83 1.27 5.46 -19.52
CA ARG A 83 0.61 4.34 -18.83
C ARG A 83 1.65 3.35 -18.27
N THR A 84 2.52 2.83 -19.13
CA THR A 84 3.58 1.89 -18.75
C THR A 84 4.62 2.52 -17.82
N GLY A 85 4.96 3.79 -18.05
CA GLY A 85 5.89 4.52 -17.19
C GLY A 85 5.35 4.72 -15.76
N LEU A 86 4.06 5.00 -15.62
CA LEU A 86 3.42 5.07 -14.30
C LEU A 86 3.51 3.72 -13.58
N GLU A 87 3.21 2.60 -14.27
CA GLU A 87 3.33 1.25 -13.72
C GLU A 87 4.73 0.99 -13.18
N GLU A 88 5.76 1.27 -13.98
CA GLU A 88 7.17 1.11 -13.58
C GLU A 88 7.53 2.00 -12.38
N MET A 89 7.08 3.26 -12.36
CA MET A 89 7.31 4.17 -11.23
C MET A 89 6.65 3.65 -9.95
N GLY A 90 5.40 3.18 -10.04
CA GLY A 90 4.67 2.64 -8.89
C GLY A 90 5.27 1.35 -8.35
N GLU A 91 5.74 0.47 -9.23
CA GLU A 91 6.48 -0.73 -8.84
C GLU A 91 7.75 -0.35 -8.06
N ARG A 92 8.56 0.58 -8.58
CA ARG A 92 9.79 1.04 -7.90
C ARG A 92 9.52 1.66 -6.53
N ILE A 93 8.52 2.53 -6.42
CA ILE A 93 8.13 3.11 -5.12
C ILE A 93 7.69 2.00 -4.18
N THR A 94 6.90 1.04 -4.67
CA THR A 94 6.44 -0.10 -3.88
C THR A 94 7.60 -0.98 -3.40
N LEU A 95 8.57 -1.27 -4.26
CA LEU A 95 9.79 -2.00 -3.91
C LEU A 95 10.60 -1.25 -2.85
N PHE A 96 10.74 0.07 -2.98
CA PHE A 96 11.40 0.92 -2.00
C PHE A 96 10.69 0.88 -0.64
N LEU A 97 9.37 1.13 -0.58
CA LEU A 97 8.63 1.17 0.69
C LEU A 97 8.71 -0.16 1.44
N LYS A 98 8.78 -1.26 0.69
CA LYS A 98 8.99 -2.61 1.21
C LYS A 98 10.45 -2.93 1.54
N GLY A 99 11.37 -1.98 1.37
CA GLY A 99 12.81 -2.13 1.60
C GLY A 99 13.53 -3.14 0.70
N ILE A 100 12.89 -3.57 -0.40
CA ILE A 100 13.38 -4.63 -1.28
C ILE A 100 14.65 -4.18 -2.02
N ASP A 101 14.71 -2.93 -2.49
CA ASP A 101 15.90 -2.37 -3.18
C ASP A 101 17.15 -2.32 -2.29
N ARG A 102 16.98 -2.21 -0.95
CA ARG A 102 18.09 -2.13 0.02
C ARG A 102 18.71 -3.48 0.37
N ALA A 103 18.01 -4.58 0.12
CA ALA A 103 18.50 -5.93 0.39
C ALA A 103 19.72 -6.30 -0.46
N ARG A 104 19.95 -5.59 -1.59
CA ARG A 104 21.06 -5.84 -2.52
C ARG A 104 22.44 -5.42 -2.02
N TYR A 105 22.52 -4.48 -1.07
CA TYR A 105 23.78 -3.88 -0.60
C TYR A 105 24.03 -4.04 0.91
N ARG A 106 23.14 -4.70 1.64
CA ARG A 106 23.26 -4.97 3.08
C ARG A 106 23.78 -6.41 3.32
N PRO A 107 24.62 -6.62 4.35
CA PRO A 107 24.90 -7.96 4.87
C PRO A 107 23.57 -8.69 5.12
N SER A 108 23.54 -10.01 4.92
CA SER A 108 22.35 -10.89 4.96
C SER A 108 21.51 -10.83 6.24
N TRP A 109 22.02 -10.12 7.24
CA TRP A 109 21.44 -9.97 8.53
C TRP A 109 20.46 -8.84 8.69
N GLU A 110 20.76 -7.67 8.13
CA GLU A 110 19.88 -6.50 8.22
C GLU A 110 18.66 -6.61 7.28
N ARG A 111 18.35 -7.82 6.80
CA ARG A 111 17.32 -8.12 5.79
C ARG A 111 15.95 -8.48 6.39
N ASP A 112 15.85 -8.65 7.71
CA ASP A 112 14.63 -9.16 8.36
C ASP A 112 13.64 -8.06 8.81
N ALA A 113 13.91 -6.78 8.52
CA ALA A 113 13.06 -5.64 8.90
C ALA A 113 12.50 -4.91 7.67
N LEU A 114 11.32 -5.31 7.16
CA LEU A 114 10.82 -4.82 5.87
C LEU A 114 9.38 -4.27 5.90
N ASP A 115 9.05 -3.58 6.98
CA ASP A 115 8.35 -2.30 6.85
C ASP A 115 9.33 -1.22 7.29
N LEU A 116 9.74 -0.35 6.37
CA LEU A 116 10.63 0.77 6.66
C LEU A 116 9.96 1.83 7.56
N GLY A 117 8.67 1.67 7.88
CA GLY A 117 7.87 2.72 8.49
C GLY A 117 7.70 3.90 7.53
N ALA A 118 7.85 3.66 6.23
CA ALA A 118 7.78 4.65 5.18
C ALA A 118 6.42 4.60 4.48
N THR A 119 5.90 5.75 4.08
CA THR A 119 4.65 5.91 3.34
C THR A 119 4.91 6.73 2.08
N ALA A 120 4.25 6.40 0.98
CA ALA A 120 4.22 7.24 -0.22
C ALA A 120 2.80 7.76 -0.51
N PHE A 121 2.73 9.02 -0.95
CA PHE A 121 1.52 9.61 -1.51
C PHE A 121 1.79 9.96 -2.98
N VAL A 122 0.97 9.43 -3.88
CA VAL A 122 1.07 9.73 -5.32
C VAL A 122 -0.23 10.37 -5.76
N GLY A 123 -0.14 11.63 -6.18
CA GLY A 123 -1.27 12.45 -6.59
C GLY A 123 -1.14 12.97 -8.02
N PHE A 124 -2.29 13.22 -8.65
CA PHE A 124 -2.42 13.67 -10.03
C PHE A 124 -3.05 15.05 -10.04
N GLY A 125 -2.40 16.03 -10.65
CA GLY A 125 -2.93 17.38 -10.78
C GLY A 125 -3.92 17.48 -11.94
N ALA A 126 -4.69 18.56 -11.97
CA ALA A 126 -5.59 18.84 -13.10
C ALA A 126 -4.86 18.89 -14.45
N SER A 127 -3.58 19.30 -14.45
CA SER A 127 -2.76 19.39 -15.67
C SER A 127 -2.34 18.04 -16.25
N PHE A 128 -2.42 16.96 -15.47
CA PHE A 128 -2.23 15.60 -15.98
C PHE A 128 -3.38 15.21 -16.94
N PHE A 129 -4.60 15.61 -16.59
CA PHE A 129 -5.82 15.30 -17.35
C PHE A 129 -6.09 16.30 -18.48
N PHE A 130 -5.63 17.54 -18.33
CA PHE A 130 -5.94 18.64 -19.26
C PHE A 130 -4.72 19.50 -19.54
N ASP A 131 -4.54 19.92 -20.79
CA ASP A 131 -3.53 20.93 -21.11
C ASP A 131 -3.75 22.20 -20.30
N ARG A 132 -2.68 22.78 -19.75
CA ARG A 132 -2.74 23.94 -18.85
C ARG A 132 -3.29 25.18 -19.54
N ALA A 133 -2.93 25.39 -20.80
CA ALA A 133 -3.26 26.60 -21.55
C ALA A 133 -4.62 26.45 -22.25
N THR A 134 -4.85 25.32 -22.93
CA THR A 134 -6.02 25.13 -23.77
C THR A 134 -7.15 24.39 -23.06
N ARG A 135 -6.91 23.81 -21.88
CA ARG A 135 -7.85 22.94 -21.14
C ARG A 135 -8.37 21.75 -21.96
N LYS A 136 -7.65 21.38 -23.03
CA LYS A 136 -8.01 20.23 -23.86
C LYS A 136 -7.65 18.95 -23.10
N PRO A 137 -8.49 17.90 -23.14
CA PRO A 137 -8.15 16.61 -22.53
C PRO A 137 -6.83 16.07 -23.06
N ARG A 138 -5.96 15.61 -22.16
CA ARG A 138 -4.73 14.88 -22.47
C ARG A 138 -4.98 13.38 -22.45
N PHE A 139 -4.18 12.64 -23.21
CA PHE A 139 -4.13 11.17 -23.22
C PHE A 139 -5.45 10.43 -23.51
N GLY A 140 -6.55 11.12 -23.83
CA GLY A 140 -7.85 10.51 -24.15
C GLY A 140 -8.49 9.78 -22.97
N PHE A 141 -8.38 10.33 -21.75
CA PHE A 141 -9.04 9.75 -20.59
C PHE A 141 -10.57 9.71 -20.77
N PRO A 142 -11.24 8.60 -20.44
CA PRO A 142 -12.70 8.58 -20.39
C PRO A 142 -13.17 9.47 -19.23
N ALA A 143 -14.34 10.11 -19.36
CA ALA A 143 -14.85 11.04 -18.34
C ALA A 143 -14.97 10.40 -16.93
N ARG A 144 -15.23 9.09 -16.87
CA ARG A 144 -15.29 8.31 -15.61
C ARG A 144 -13.93 8.09 -14.93
N ALA A 145 -12.82 8.37 -15.59
CA ALA A 145 -11.48 8.34 -15.03
C ALA A 145 -10.97 9.73 -14.60
N VAL A 146 -11.76 10.78 -14.81
CA VAL A 146 -11.33 12.15 -14.48
C VAL A 146 -12.00 12.60 -13.18
N PRO A 147 -11.22 13.07 -12.18
CA PRO A 147 -11.79 13.63 -10.96
C PRO A 147 -12.73 14.80 -11.28
N ARG A 148 -13.96 14.80 -10.76
CA ARG A 148 -15.01 15.74 -11.18
C ARG A 148 -14.60 17.21 -11.06
N HIS A 149 -13.87 17.58 -10.01
CA HIS A 149 -13.42 18.96 -9.81
C HIS A 149 -12.38 19.42 -10.85
N PHE A 150 -11.61 18.50 -11.44
CA PHE A 150 -10.66 18.84 -12.48
C PHE A 150 -11.31 19.00 -13.86
N ALA A 151 -12.47 18.37 -14.09
CA ALA A 151 -13.27 18.58 -15.29
C ALA A 151 -13.97 19.95 -15.30
N GLY A 152 -14.21 20.55 -14.13
CA GLY A 152 -14.76 21.89 -13.96
C GLY A 152 -13.70 22.98 -13.74
N GLU A 153 -13.93 23.86 -12.76
CA GLU A 153 -12.95 24.84 -12.29
C GLU A 153 -12.09 24.23 -11.17
N ASP A 154 -10.76 24.25 -11.34
CA ASP A 154 -9.81 23.95 -10.27
C ASP A 154 -9.92 25.06 -9.20
N PRO A 155 -10.23 24.72 -7.93
CA PRO A 155 -10.37 25.72 -6.87
C PRO A 155 -9.04 26.41 -6.50
N LEU A 156 -7.89 25.87 -6.90
CA LEU A 156 -6.57 26.49 -6.70
C LEU A 156 -5.80 26.58 -8.03
N PRO A 157 -6.26 27.42 -8.98
CA PRO A 157 -5.70 27.47 -10.31
C PRO A 157 -4.26 28.02 -10.31
N GLY A 158 -3.40 27.39 -11.11
CA GLY A 158 -2.08 27.93 -11.48
C GLY A 158 -0.88 27.37 -10.71
N GLY A 159 -1.07 26.51 -9.70
CA GLY A 159 0.03 26.03 -8.86
C GLY A 159 0.40 24.56 -8.95
N GLY A 160 -0.42 23.67 -9.54
CA GLY A 160 -0.21 22.21 -9.53
C GLY A 160 0.75 21.70 -10.61
N THR A 161 1.42 20.57 -10.37
CA THR A 161 2.17 19.78 -11.37
C THR A 161 1.31 18.65 -11.93
N ASP A 162 1.72 17.99 -13.00
CA ASP A 162 1.00 16.80 -13.48
C ASP A 162 0.98 15.71 -12.41
N LEU A 163 2.12 15.46 -11.77
CA LEU A 163 2.25 14.47 -10.70
C LEU A 163 2.82 15.11 -9.42
N TYR A 164 2.43 14.50 -8.31
CA TYR A 164 2.90 14.77 -6.96
C TYR A 164 3.33 13.45 -6.35
N VAL A 165 4.55 13.38 -5.80
CA VAL A 165 5.01 12.24 -5.03
C VAL A 165 5.54 12.76 -3.70
N ALA A 166 4.99 12.31 -2.59
CA ALA A 166 5.57 12.55 -1.26
C ALA A 166 5.99 11.23 -0.63
N LEU A 167 7.17 11.22 -0.03
CA LEU A 167 7.66 10.13 0.79
C LEU A 167 7.80 10.61 2.23
N GLU A 168 7.35 9.79 3.15
CA GLU A 168 7.25 10.11 4.57
C GLU A 168 7.81 8.96 5.40
N ALA A 169 8.66 9.25 6.38
CA ALA A 169 9.13 8.28 7.37
C ALA A 169 9.65 9.00 8.62
N ASP A 170 9.68 8.30 9.76
CA ASP A 170 10.31 8.83 10.97
C ASP A 170 11.85 8.85 10.88
N ASN A 171 12.41 8.09 9.93
CA ASN A 171 13.84 8.11 9.63
C ASN A 171 14.12 8.94 8.38
N ARG A 172 14.83 10.05 8.55
CA ARG A 172 15.20 10.97 7.46
C ARG A 172 15.97 10.29 6.33
N SER A 173 16.88 9.36 6.64
CA SER A 173 17.67 8.66 5.62
C SER A 173 16.80 7.76 4.73
N LEU A 174 15.73 7.18 5.28
CA LEU A 174 14.75 6.42 4.50
C LEU A 174 14.06 7.34 3.49
N VAL A 175 13.59 8.51 3.93
CA VAL A 175 12.96 9.49 3.05
C VAL A 175 13.88 9.93 1.91
N LEU A 176 15.16 10.20 2.22
CA LEU A 176 16.15 10.62 1.22
C LEU A 176 16.41 9.52 0.17
N GLU A 177 16.59 8.27 0.59
CA GLU A 177 16.84 7.17 -0.33
C GLU A 177 15.62 6.86 -1.21
N GLY A 178 14.41 6.85 -0.65
CA GLY A 178 13.21 6.67 -1.46
C GLY A 178 13.02 7.80 -2.47
N THR A 179 13.37 9.02 -2.07
CA THR A 179 13.35 10.19 -2.97
C THR A 179 14.33 9.99 -4.13
N GLN A 180 15.52 9.44 -3.87
CA GLN A 180 16.48 9.12 -4.93
C GLN A 180 15.93 8.07 -5.90
N THR A 181 15.13 7.10 -5.45
CA THR A 181 14.42 6.17 -6.34
C THR A 181 13.52 6.91 -7.33
N VAL A 182 12.73 7.87 -6.85
CA VAL A 182 11.81 8.67 -7.68
C VAL A 182 12.57 9.62 -8.62
N LEU A 183 13.51 10.40 -8.09
CA LEU A 183 14.29 11.36 -8.88
C LEU A 183 15.18 10.65 -9.92
N GLY A 184 15.81 9.55 -9.54
CA GLY A 184 16.64 8.74 -10.43
C GLY A 184 15.82 8.08 -11.53
N TYR A 185 14.59 7.63 -11.23
CA TYR A 185 13.66 7.17 -12.26
C TYR A 185 13.30 8.30 -13.23
N ALA A 186 12.87 9.45 -12.71
CA ALA A 186 12.47 10.60 -13.52
C ALA A 186 13.60 11.04 -14.48
N ALA A 187 14.85 11.07 -14.00
CA ALA A 187 16.03 11.43 -14.80
C ALA A 187 16.33 10.48 -15.97
N ARG A 188 15.93 9.20 -15.89
CA ARG A 188 16.25 8.19 -16.93
C ARG A 188 15.07 7.84 -17.83
N CYS A 189 13.84 8.04 -17.37
CA CYS A 189 12.65 7.54 -18.06
C CYS A 189 12.34 8.30 -19.37
N GLY A 190 12.83 9.53 -19.53
CA GLY A 190 12.62 10.34 -20.74
C GLY A 190 11.20 10.90 -20.93
N TRP A 191 10.29 10.70 -19.97
CA TRP A 191 8.91 11.19 -20.04
C TRP A 191 8.47 12.06 -18.85
N LEU A 192 9.37 12.26 -17.86
CA LEU A 192 9.15 13.08 -16.68
C LEU A 192 10.19 14.19 -16.58
N ARG A 193 9.74 15.37 -16.14
CA ARG A 193 10.59 16.48 -15.72
C ARG A 193 10.30 16.82 -14.26
N VAL A 194 11.35 16.85 -13.44
CA VAL A 194 11.27 17.39 -12.08
C VAL A 194 11.08 18.90 -12.15
N VAL A 195 10.01 19.39 -11.56
CA VAL A 195 9.68 20.82 -11.48
C VAL A 195 10.20 21.42 -10.20
N ASP A 196 9.99 20.71 -9.08
CA ASP A 196 10.38 21.15 -7.75
C ASP A 196 10.53 19.95 -6.81
N SER A 197 11.34 20.13 -5.78
CA SER A 197 11.59 19.12 -4.76
C SER A 197 11.86 19.79 -3.42
N ARG A 198 11.16 19.37 -2.35
CA ARG A 198 11.27 20.01 -1.03
C ARG A 198 11.27 19.01 0.10
N GLU A 199 12.12 19.27 1.08
CA GLU A 199 12.14 18.57 2.36
C GLU A 199 11.29 19.33 3.39
N GLY A 200 10.50 18.59 4.16
CA GLY A 200 9.79 19.07 5.33
C GLY A 200 10.10 18.19 6.54
N ALA A 201 10.20 18.79 7.71
CA ALA A 201 10.35 18.05 8.96
C ALA A 201 9.41 18.60 10.02
N ARG A 202 8.79 17.70 10.78
CA ARG A 202 8.10 18.06 12.01
C ARG A 202 9.11 18.24 13.12
N ARG A 203 8.77 19.09 14.08
CA ARG A 203 9.56 19.21 15.30
C ARG A 203 9.26 18.01 16.19
N GLU A 204 10.30 17.47 16.83
CA GLU A 204 10.20 16.34 17.75
C GLU A 204 9.29 16.64 18.96
N ASP A 205 9.18 17.91 19.34
CA ASP A 205 8.32 18.38 20.44
C ASP A 205 6.84 18.55 20.04
N GLY A 206 6.45 18.14 18.83
CA GLY A 206 5.07 18.22 18.33
C GLY A 206 4.59 19.64 18.02
N ARG A 207 5.49 20.64 18.00
CA ARG A 207 5.14 22.04 17.73
C ARG A 207 5.37 22.39 16.25
N ASN A 208 4.73 23.47 15.80
CA ASN A 208 5.03 24.09 14.50
C ASN A 208 6.20 25.08 14.61
N LEU A 209 6.62 25.66 13.48
CA LEU A 209 7.70 26.65 13.41
C LEU A 209 7.47 27.89 14.31
N LEU A 210 6.21 28.23 14.56
CA LEU A 210 5.82 29.36 15.41
C LEU A 210 5.92 29.03 16.92
N GLY A 211 6.16 27.76 17.27
CA GLY A 211 6.31 27.29 18.65
C GLY A 211 5.01 26.85 19.32
N PHE A 212 3.92 26.69 18.57
CA PHE A 212 2.62 26.25 19.10
C PHE A 212 2.39 24.76 18.86
N PRO A 213 1.67 24.03 19.74
CA PRO A 213 1.29 22.65 19.50
C PRO A 213 0.54 22.52 18.17
N ALA A 214 0.92 21.53 17.35
CA ALA A 214 0.35 21.31 16.03
C ALA A 214 -0.56 20.08 16.02
N GLY A 215 -1.69 20.16 15.31
CA GLY A 215 -2.57 19.01 15.07
C GLY A 215 -3.61 18.71 16.15
N LEU A 216 -3.79 19.58 17.14
CA LEU A 216 -4.72 19.37 18.28
C LEU A 216 -6.18 19.05 17.87
N ASP A 217 -6.72 19.77 16.88
CA ASP A 217 -8.11 19.59 16.41
C ASP A 217 -8.21 18.72 15.15
N ASN A 218 -7.16 17.98 14.81
CA ASN A 218 -7.14 17.17 13.61
C ASN A 218 -8.05 15.94 13.78
N PRO A 219 -8.93 15.62 12.82
CA PRO A 219 -9.68 14.36 12.87
C PRO A 219 -8.73 13.15 12.94
N THR A 220 -9.10 12.15 13.73
CA THR A 220 -8.34 10.90 13.88
C THR A 220 -9.21 9.70 13.47
N VAL A 221 -8.67 8.49 13.61
CA VAL A 221 -9.46 7.25 13.42
C VAL A 221 -10.53 7.05 14.48
N GLU A 222 -10.45 7.75 15.61
CA GLU A 222 -11.37 7.65 16.75
C GLU A 222 -12.35 8.82 16.86
N THR A 223 -12.16 9.91 16.11
CA THR A 223 -13.06 11.07 16.15
C THR A 223 -14.37 10.82 15.40
N THR A 224 -15.40 11.61 15.68
CA THR A 224 -16.63 11.65 14.86
C THR A 224 -16.85 13.04 14.24
N PRO A 225 -16.95 13.14 12.89
CA PRO A 225 -16.53 12.14 11.91
C PRO A 225 -15.03 11.80 12.01
N THR A 226 -14.67 10.59 11.56
CA THR A 226 -13.29 10.10 11.48
C THR A 226 -12.49 10.83 10.39
N ALA A 227 -11.17 10.74 10.44
CA ALA A 227 -10.30 11.27 9.39
C ALA A 227 -10.68 10.75 7.99
N TRP A 228 -11.03 9.46 7.90
CA TRP A 228 -11.46 8.84 6.65
C TRP A 228 -12.76 9.46 6.13
N GLU A 229 -13.79 9.58 6.97
CA GLU A 229 -15.08 10.19 6.60
C GLU A 229 -14.95 11.66 6.18
N VAL A 230 -13.97 12.38 6.75
CA VAL A 230 -13.69 13.77 6.36
C VAL A 230 -13.04 13.86 4.98
N ALA A 231 -12.14 12.94 4.64
CA ALA A 231 -11.22 13.07 3.51
C ALA A 231 -11.53 12.18 2.30
N ALA A 232 -12.16 11.03 2.48
CA ALA A 232 -12.41 10.07 1.40
C ALA A 232 -13.58 10.47 0.51
N CYS A 233 -13.43 10.25 -0.80
CA CYS A 233 -14.49 10.41 -1.78
C CYS A 233 -15.43 9.22 -1.78
N THR A 234 -16.73 9.49 -1.90
CA THR A 234 -17.80 8.50 -2.05
C THR A 234 -18.30 8.45 -3.49
N GLY A 235 -19.18 7.49 -3.80
CA GLY A 235 -19.82 7.40 -5.11
C GLY A 235 -20.69 8.61 -5.49
N GLU A 236 -21.13 9.39 -4.50
CA GLU A 236 -21.84 10.66 -4.77
C GLU A 236 -20.88 11.76 -5.25
N ASP A 237 -19.59 11.70 -4.88
CA ASP A 237 -18.61 12.75 -5.19
C ASP A 237 -17.84 12.46 -6.48
N GLN A 238 -17.57 11.18 -6.76
CA GLN A 238 -16.70 10.75 -7.84
C GLN A 238 -17.31 9.59 -8.65
N PRO A 239 -16.85 9.36 -9.89
CA PRO A 239 -17.13 8.12 -10.61
C PRO A 239 -16.70 6.88 -9.81
N PRO A 240 -17.32 5.69 -10.03
CA PRO A 240 -17.02 4.46 -9.29
C PRO A 240 -15.53 4.13 -9.24
N ALA A 241 -14.81 4.23 -10.37
CA ALA A 241 -13.37 4.01 -10.44
C ALA A 241 -12.53 4.93 -9.53
N LEU A 242 -13.05 6.05 -9.03
CA LEU A 242 -12.33 7.04 -8.22
C LEU A 242 -12.86 7.16 -6.77
N VAL A 243 -13.81 6.30 -6.39
CA VAL A 243 -14.27 6.16 -5.00
C VAL A 243 -13.10 5.74 -4.10
N ASP A 244 -13.14 6.17 -2.84
CA ASP A 244 -12.08 5.98 -1.84
C ASP A 244 -10.73 6.67 -2.16
N GLY A 245 -10.70 7.47 -3.23
CA GLY A 245 -9.66 8.49 -3.43
C GLY A 245 -9.87 9.71 -2.53
N THR A 246 -8.93 10.64 -2.54
CA THR A 246 -9.00 11.89 -1.77
C THR A 246 -8.34 13.04 -2.52
N TYR A 247 -8.72 14.27 -2.24
CA TYR A 247 -8.01 15.44 -2.73
C TYR A 247 -6.98 15.90 -1.71
N LEU A 248 -5.78 16.21 -2.20
CA LEU A 248 -4.70 16.83 -1.44
C LEU A 248 -4.57 18.29 -1.87
N ALA A 249 -4.65 19.22 -0.91
CA ALA A 249 -4.10 20.56 -1.07
C ALA A 249 -2.67 20.59 -0.50
N HIS A 250 -1.70 20.82 -1.38
CA HIS A 250 -0.32 21.12 -1.03
C HIS A 250 -0.14 22.62 -0.91
N LEU A 251 0.28 23.10 0.26
CA LEU A 251 0.38 24.53 0.53
C LEU A 251 1.75 24.87 1.11
N HIS A 252 2.26 26.00 0.65
CA HIS A 252 3.52 26.56 1.10
C HIS A 252 3.28 27.94 1.69
N PHE A 253 3.63 28.08 2.96
CA PHE A 253 3.60 29.37 3.65
C PHE A 253 5.00 29.77 4.03
N ARG A 254 5.42 30.96 3.60
CA ARG A 254 6.61 31.62 4.11
C ARG A 254 6.28 32.29 5.44
N VAL A 255 7.21 32.22 6.40
CA VAL A 255 7.05 32.77 7.75
C VAL A 255 8.13 33.81 8.03
N ALA A 256 7.72 35.04 8.33
CA ALA A 256 8.60 36.13 8.74
C ALA A 256 9.03 35.96 10.21
N MET A 257 9.97 35.05 10.47
CA MET A 257 10.37 34.66 11.83
C MET A 257 10.94 35.80 12.67
N ASP A 258 11.61 36.78 12.07
CA ASP A 258 12.15 37.93 12.80
C ASP A 258 11.02 38.79 13.35
N ARG A 259 10.02 39.11 12.51
CA ARG A 259 8.80 39.82 12.93
C ARG A 259 8.01 39.02 13.97
N TRP A 260 7.94 37.70 13.82
CA TRP A 260 7.27 36.83 14.79
C TRP A 260 7.92 36.89 16.18
N ARG A 261 9.26 36.90 16.23
CA ARG A 261 10.05 36.94 17.47
C ARG A 261 9.99 38.29 18.19
N GLU A 262 9.73 39.37 17.46
CA GLU A 262 9.51 40.72 18.03
C GLU A 262 8.16 40.85 18.74
N LEU A 263 7.18 39.99 18.44
CA LEU A 263 5.88 40.00 19.09
C LEU A 263 5.99 39.50 20.54
N THR A 264 5.24 40.14 21.43
CA THR A 264 5.01 39.65 22.79
C THR A 264 4.26 38.31 22.76
N LEU A 265 4.41 37.49 23.80
CA LEU A 265 3.68 36.22 23.93
C LEU A 265 2.16 36.41 23.76
N SER A 266 1.59 37.43 24.42
CA SER A 266 0.16 37.74 24.30
C SER A 266 -0.26 38.09 22.86
N GLN A 267 0.60 38.78 22.09
CA GLN A 267 0.32 39.02 20.67
C GLN A 267 0.34 37.72 19.86
N GLN A 268 1.33 36.86 20.09
CA GLN A 268 1.44 35.56 19.43
C GLN A 268 0.21 34.67 19.71
N GLU A 269 -0.13 34.50 20.99
CA GLU A 269 -1.26 33.69 21.44
C GLU A 269 -2.58 34.24 20.89
N ARG A 270 -2.76 35.56 20.84
CA ARG A 270 -3.97 36.15 20.24
C ARG A 270 -4.09 35.91 18.74
N MET A 271 -2.97 35.85 18.01
CA MET A 271 -2.98 35.54 16.57
C MET A 271 -3.30 34.07 16.30
N ILE A 272 -2.89 33.15 17.18
CA ILE A 272 -3.21 31.72 17.07
C ILE A 272 -4.61 31.41 17.61
N GLY A 273 -5.01 32.07 18.69
CA GLY A 273 -6.24 31.81 19.43
C GLY A 273 -6.08 30.74 20.51
N ARG A 274 -4.85 30.32 20.81
CA ARG A 274 -4.51 29.32 21.81
C ARG A 274 -3.36 29.80 22.70
N THR A 275 -3.21 29.24 23.90
CA THR A 275 -2.00 29.41 24.72
C THR A 275 -0.81 28.74 24.04
N ARG A 276 0.39 29.28 24.24
CA ARG A 276 1.59 28.71 23.62
C ARG A 276 1.99 27.40 24.29
N GLU A 277 1.88 27.31 25.61
CA GLU A 277 2.39 26.17 26.39
C GLU A 277 1.53 24.92 26.16
N GLU A 278 0.27 24.95 26.60
CA GLU A 278 -0.64 23.80 26.56
C GLU A 278 -1.51 23.75 25.30
N GLY A 279 -1.58 24.86 24.53
CA GLY A 279 -2.44 24.91 23.35
C GLY A 279 -3.93 25.06 23.69
N GLU A 280 -4.28 25.50 24.90
CA GLU A 280 -5.67 25.72 25.30
C GLU A 280 -6.30 26.90 24.54
N PRO A 281 -7.58 26.81 24.11
CA PRO A 281 -8.28 27.94 23.49
C PRO A 281 -8.31 29.17 24.41
N LEU A 282 -8.01 30.35 23.85
CA LEU A 282 -8.13 31.60 24.60
C LEU A 282 -9.59 31.97 24.84
N VAL A 283 -9.87 32.54 26.01
CA VAL A 283 -11.20 33.04 26.39
C VAL A 283 -11.07 34.51 26.84
N PRO A 284 -11.70 35.49 26.16
CA PRO A 284 -12.47 35.32 24.92
C PRO A 284 -11.57 35.01 23.70
N LEU A 285 -12.12 34.27 22.74
CA LEU A 285 -11.41 33.90 21.52
C LEU A 285 -11.22 35.13 20.59
N PRO A 286 -9.99 35.51 20.22
CA PRO A 286 -9.77 36.67 19.37
C PRO A 286 -10.34 36.46 17.96
N PRO A 287 -11.21 37.38 17.46
CA PRO A 287 -11.90 37.18 16.19
C PRO A 287 -10.99 37.07 14.96
N GLY A 288 -9.77 37.61 15.01
CA GLY A 288 -8.79 37.52 13.92
C GLY A 288 -7.91 36.26 13.96
N SER A 289 -8.03 35.44 15.00
CA SER A 289 -7.14 34.31 15.23
C SER A 289 -7.35 33.17 14.24
N VAL A 290 -6.33 32.31 14.10
CA VAL A 290 -6.40 31.08 13.31
C VAL A 290 -7.52 30.16 13.83
N LEU A 291 -7.60 29.94 15.14
CA LEU A 291 -8.65 29.12 15.74
C LEU A 291 -10.05 29.70 15.48
N ALA A 292 -10.23 31.02 15.61
CA ALA A 292 -11.52 31.65 15.30
C ALA A 292 -11.94 31.43 13.85
N ALA A 293 -11.00 31.48 12.90
CA ALA A 293 -11.26 31.21 11.49
C ALA A 293 -11.72 29.76 11.26
N MET A 294 -11.03 28.80 11.90
CA MET A 294 -11.39 27.37 11.85
C MET A 294 -12.77 27.07 12.46
N GLN A 295 -13.20 27.85 13.45
CA GLN A 295 -14.49 27.68 14.13
C GLN A 295 -15.63 28.53 13.53
N ARG A 296 -15.39 29.30 12.46
CA ARG A 296 -16.45 30.10 11.84
C ARG A 296 -17.54 29.18 11.26
N PRO A 297 -18.83 29.58 11.37
CA PRO A 297 -19.92 28.87 10.72
C PRO A 297 -19.65 28.73 9.20
N GLY A 298 -19.82 27.52 8.69
CA GLY A 298 -19.57 27.19 7.28
C GLY A 298 -18.12 26.84 6.94
N THR A 299 -17.17 26.95 7.88
CA THR A 299 -15.81 26.44 7.66
C THR A 299 -15.81 24.91 7.71
N PRO A 300 -15.36 24.22 6.64
CA PRO A 300 -15.38 22.76 6.59
C PRO A 300 -14.23 22.14 7.38
N ARG A 301 -14.42 20.88 7.81
CA ARG A 301 -13.32 20.06 8.35
C ARG A 301 -12.44 19.53 7.22
N VAL A 302 -11.14 19.50 7.48
CA VAL A 302 -10.10 18.91 6.65
C VAL A 302 -9.20 18.06 7.53
N VAL A 303 -8.48 17.11 6.94
CA VAL A 303 -7.45 16.34 7.63
C VAL A 303 -6.09 16.93 7.28
N SER A 304 -5.40 17.50 8.26
CA SER A 304 -4.03 17.97 8.07
C SER A 304 -3.05 16.86 8.41
N ARG A 305 -2.17 16.46 7.49
CA ARG A 305 -1.03 15.59 7.80
C ARG A 305 0.28 16.36 7.83
N GLY A 306 0.29 17.58 8.35
CA GLY A 306 1.55 18.28 8.57
C GLY A 306 1.38 19.76 8.83
N SER A 307 2.31 20.28 9.62
CA SER A 307 2.68 21.70 9.66
C SER A 307 4.21 21.73 9.65
N ASP A 308 4.78 21.02 8.67
CA ASP A 308 6.20 20.71 8.65
C ASP A 308 6.99 22.00 8.48
N SER A 309 8.00 22.16 9.31
CA SER A 309 8.94 23.25 9.14
C SER A 309 9.84 22.92 7.96
N TYR A 310 10.02 23.87 7.06
CA TYR A 310 11.05 23.80 6.02
C TYR A 310 12.04 24.96 6.18
N THR A 311 13.23 24.77 5.62
CA THR A 311 14.23 25.82 5.51
C THR A 311 14.96 25.66 4.19
N VAL A 312 14.97 26.71 3.37
CA VAL A 312 15.68 26.76 2.08
C VAL A 312 16.69 27.90 2.13
N HIS A 313 17.95 27.59 1.81
CA HIS A 313 19.00 28.60 1.65
C HIS A 313 18.99 29.12 0.21
N ARG A 314 18.80 30.43 0.03
CA ARG A 314 18.95 31.11 -1.28
C ARG A 314 19.78 32.36 -1.10
N ASP A 315 20.93 32.43 -1.77
CA ASP A 315 21.68 33.67 -2.01
C ASP A 315 21.77 34.61 -0.79
N CYS A 316 22.35 34.09 0.30
CA CYS A 316 22.50 34.76 1.61
C CYS A 316 21.21 35.03 2.42
N SER A 317 20.04 34.57 1.94
CA SER A 317 18.78 34.56 2.67
C SER A 317 18.36 33.14 3.06
N VAL A 318 17.62 33.03 4.17
CA VAL A 318 17.07 31.76 4.64
C VAL A 318 15.55 31.87 4.59
N ASP A 319 14.94 31.21 3.59
CA ASP A 319 13.50 31.10 3.51
C ASP A 319 13.02 30.02 4.49
N LYS A 320 12.07 30.36 5.35
CA LYS A 320 11.57 29.49 6.41
C LYS A 320 10.07 29.50 6.37
N GLY A 321 9.46 28.36 6.65
CA GLY A 321 8.03 28.36 6.80
C GLY A 321 7.41 27.01 7.06
N LEU A 322 6.16 26.91 6.65
CA LEU A 322 5.31 25.76 6.90
C LEU A 322 4.85 25.13 5.58
N LEU A 323 5.06 23.82 5.49
CA LEU A 323 4.53 22.96 4.44
C LEU A 323 3.30 22.22 4.98
N TYR A 324 2.15 22.44 4.33
CA TYR A 324 0.90 21.78 4.69
C TYR A 324 0.47 20.81 3.61
N GLN A 325 0.00 19.64 4.05
CA GLN A 325 -0.77 18.70 3.27
C GLN A 325 -2.15 18.55 3.90
N LEU A 326 -3.17 19.05 3.22
CA LEU A 326 -4.55 18.97 3.67
C LEU A 326 -5.31 17.99 2.78
N PHE A 327 -5.85 16.94 3.39
CA PHE A 327 -6.65 15.91 2.74
C PHE A 327 -8.13 16.19 2.97
N GLN A 328 -8.91 16.03 1.90
CA GLN A 328 -10.29 16.50 1.85
C GLN A 328 -11.08 15.73 0.79
N ARG A 329 -12.36 15.49 1.10
CA ARG A 329 -13.31 14.86 0.18
C ARG A 329 -13.68 15.77 -1.00
N ASP A 330 -13.63 17.08 -0.80
CA ASP A 330 -13.92 18.11 -1.80
C ASP A 330 -12.79 19.17 -1.75
N PRO A 331 -12.09 19.44 -2.87
CA PRO A 331 -10.98 20.38 -2.90
C PRO A 331 -11.39 21.83 -2.64
N ALA A 332 -12.67 22.20 -2.77
CA ALA A 332 -13.18 23.52 -2.41
C ALA A 332 -13.14 23.78 -0.89
N ARG A 333 -13.03 22.72 -0.07
CA ARG A 333 -13.01 22.87 1.40
C ARG A 333 -11.83 23.71 1.88
N PHE A 334 -10.65 23.52 1.30
CA PHE A 334 -9.50 24.36 1.62
C PHE A 334 -9.72 25.83 1.24
N ASP A 335 -10.29 26.11 0.06
CA ASP A 335 -10.55 27.50 -0.34
C ASP A 335 -11.52 28.20 0.63
N LEU A 336 -12.57 27.49 1.08
CA LEU A 336 -13.45 27.98 2.15
C LEU A 336 -12.70 28.22 3.47
N LEU A 337 -11.84 27.27 3.87
CA LEU A 337 -11.01 27.42 5.06
C LEU A 337 -10.07 28.63 4.95
N TYR A 338 -9.42 28.83 3.80
CA TYR A 338 -8.52 29.95 3.57
C TYR A 338 -9.28 31.29 3.56
N ARG A 339 -10.44 31.37 2.91
CA ARG A 339 -11.30 32.56 2.90
C ARG A 339 -11.82 32.91 4.30
N SER A 340 -11.94 31.94 5.21
CA SER A 340 -12.35 32.22 6.59
C SER A 340 -11.31 33.08 7.37
N LEU A 341 -10.05 33.10 6.91
CA LEU A 341 -8.98 33.98 7.40
C LEU A 341 -9.10 35.42 6.84
N LEU A 342 -9.91 35.63 5.81
CA LEU A 342 -10.14 36.91 5.15
C LEU A 342 -11.47 37.54 5.61
N ALA A 343 -11.54 38.87 5.56
CA ALA A 343 -12.75 39.64 5.72
C ALA A 343 -13.60 39.61 4.43
N ALA A 344 -14.82 40.14 4.50
CA ALA A 344 -15.77 40.12 3.37
C ALA A 344 -15.25 40.90 2.14
N ASP A 345 -14.34 41.85 2.34
CA ASP A 345 -13.66 42.61 1.29
C ASP A 345 -12.42 41.88 0.72
N GLY A 346 -12.18 40.62 1.13
CA GLY A 346 -11.04 39.81 0.72
C GLY A 346 -9.73 40.15 1.42
N LYS A 347 -9.69 41.17 2.29
CA LYS A 347 -8.46 41.52 3.01
C LYS A 347 -8.25 40.61 4.21
N PRO A 348 -6.98 40.35 4.60
CA PRO A 348 -6.69 39.66 5.85
C PRO A 348 -7.39 40.31 7.05
N ARG A 349 -8.01 39.49 7.91
CA ARG A 349 -8.68 40.01 9.11
C ARG A 349 -7.68 40.64 10.07
N HIS A 350 -8.07 41.76 10.68
CA HIS A 350 -7.25 42.42 11.70
C HIS A 350 -6.87 41.44 12.82
N GLY A 351 -5.61 41.48 13.26
CA GLY A 351 -5.09 40.58 14.29
C GLY A 351 -4.80 39.15 13.83
N SER A 352 -4.90 38.85 12.52
CA SER A 352 -4.48 37.57 11.95
C SER A 352 -2.99 37.55 11.59
N LEU A 353 -2.44 36.34 11.43
CA LEU A 353 -1.08 36.13 10.93
C LEU A 353 -0.86 36.75 9.53
N LEU A 354 -1.87 36.71 8.67
CA LEU A 354 -1.85 37.29 7.32
C LEU A 354 -1.80 38.82 7.37
N ALA A 355 -2.67 39.44 8.18
CA ALA A 355 -2.73 40.90 8.31
C ALA A 355 -1.45 41.49 8.92
N ALA A 356 -0.83 40.75 9.84
CA ALA A 356 0.45 41.14 10.44
C ALA A 356 1.65 40.90 9.51
N GLY A 357 1.45 40.26 8.35
CA GLY A 357 2.55 39.86 7.44
C GLY A 357 3.53 38.91 8.11
N ILE A 358 3.05 38.06 9.02
CA ILE A 358 3.82 36.99 9.65
C ILE A 358 3.87 35.78 8.73
N VAL A 359 2.76 35.47 8.06
CA VAL A 359 2.70 34.38 7.09
C VAL A 359 2.26 34.90 5.72
N GLU A 360 2.84 34.34 4.67
CA GLU A 360 2.49 34.60 3.29
C GLU A 360 2.34 33.27 2.56
N ARG A 361 1.21 33.06 1.88
CA ARG A 361 1.03 31.87 1.04
C ARG A 361 1.79 32.09 -0.27
N THR A 362 2.88 31.36 -0.44
CA THR A 362 3.73 31.45 -1.64
C THR A 362 3.37 30.41 -2.69
N GLU A 363 2.70 29.32 -2.30
CA GLU A 363 2.25 28.28 -3.22
C GLU A 363 0.98 27.59 -2.72
N ALA A 364 0.14 27.17 -3.67
CA ALA A 364 -1.00 26.30 -3.42
C ALA A 364 -1.27 25.43 -4.65
N ALA A 365 -1.47 24.13 -4.45
CA ALA A 365 -1.74 23.17 -5.52
C ALA A 365 -2.73 22.10 -5.06
N THR A 366 -3.60 21.65 -5.96
CA THR A 366 -4.52 20.55 -5.73
C THR A 366 -4.08 19.31 -6.50
N TYR A 367 -4.10 18.15 -5.85
CA TYR A 367 -3.89 16.84 -6.46
C TYR A 367 -5.01 15.89 -6.07
N PHE A 368 -5.39 14.99 -6.96
CA PHE A 368 -6.24 13.86 -6.64
C PHE A 368 -5.37 12.64 -6.38
N LEU A 369 -5.56 12.01 -5.23
CA LEU A 369 -4.87 10.80 -4.81
C LEU A 369 -5.86 9.64 -4.93
N PRO A 370 -5.68 8.72 -5.88
CA PRO A 370 -6.56 7.57 -6.04
C PRO A 370 -6.47 6.59 -4.85
N HIS A 371 -7.45 5.69 -4.71
CA HIS A 371 -7.47 4.66 -3.67
C HIS A 371 -6.23 3.74 -3.69
N GLY A 372 -5.89 3.10 -2.56
CA GLY A 372 -4.67 2.33 -2.34
C GLY A 372 -4.44 1.14 -3.29
N THR A 373 -5.47 0.64 -3.97
CA THR A 373 -5.32 -0.38 -5.03
C THR A 373 -4.59 0.15 -6.27
N PHE A 374 -4.55 1.47 -6.46
CA PHE A 374 -3.70 2.17 -7.42
C PHE A 374 -2.21 1.87 -7.26
N ALA A 375 -1.76 1.57 -6.03
CA ALA A 375 -0.36 1.25 -5.72
C ALA A 375 0.20 0.08 -6.54
N ARG A 376 -0.68 -0.82 -7.00
CA ARG A 376 -0.28 -2.01 -7.75
C ARG A 376 -0.23 -1.75 -9.25
N HIS A 377 -1.02 -0.80 -9.76
CA HIS A 377 -1.21 -0.54 -11.20
C HIS A 377 -1.61 0.93 -11.46
N PRO A 378 -0.71 1.89 -11.20
CA PRO A 378 -1.03 3.33 -11.26
C PRO A 378 -1.36 3.82 -12.69
N GLY A 379 -0.91 3.11 -13.73
CA GLY A 379 -1.29 3.41 -15.10
C GLY A 379 -2.72 3.01 -15.43
N GLN A 380 -3.31 2.04 -14.75
CA GLN A 380 -4.51 1.43 -15.30
C GLN A 380 -5.81 2.10 -14.81
N GLN A 381 -5.89 2.64 -13.58
CA GLN A 381 -7.13 3.19 -13.02
C GLN A 381 -7.67 4.37 -13.84
N PHE A 382 -6.76 5.14 -14.46
CA PHE A 382 -7.14 6.26 -15.31
C PHE A 382 -7.30 5.87 -16.79
N PHE A 383 -6.48 4.95 -17.29
CA PHE A 383 -6.43 4.64 -18.71
C PHE A 383 -7.42 3.53 -19.10
N HIS A 384 -7.77 2.65 -18.16
CA HIS A 384 -8.72 1.55 -18.30
C HIS A 384 -9.59 1.40 -17.03
N PRO A 385 -10.37 2.43 -16.63
CA PRO A 385 -11.19 2.36 -15.42
C PRO A 385 -12.19 1.20 -15.43
N GLU A 386 -12.69 0.81 -16.61
CA GLU A 386 -13.55 -0.37 -16.78
C GLU A 386 -12.88 -1.68 -16.37
N VAL A 387 -11.55 -1.81 -16.52
CA VAL A 387 -10.80 -2.98 -16.09
C VAL A 387 -10.86 -3.11 -14.57
N PHE A 388 -10.67 -2.02 -13.83
CA PHE A 388 -10.77 -2.07 -12.36
C PHE A 388 -12.17 -2.27 -11.87
N GLU A 389 -13.14 -1.55 -12.44
CA GLU A 389 -14.54 -1.68 -12.03
C GLU A 389 -14.98 -3.14 -12.17
N ARG A 390 -14.68 -3.77 -13.31
CA ARG A 390 -14.98 -5.20 -13.54
C ARG A 390 -14.13 -6.13 -12.69
N PHE A 391 -12.86 -5.82 -12.45
CA PHE A 391 -12.02 -6.63 -11.59
C PHE A 391 -12.51 -6.62 -10.13
N PHE A 392 -12.91 -5.47 -9.59
CA PHE A 392 -13.44 -5.38 -8.22
C PHE A 392 -14.83 -5.98 -8.09
N ASP A 393 -15.69 -5.83 -9.10
CA ASP A 393 -16.96 -6.54 -9.22
C ASP A 393 -16.71 -8.06 -9.14
N GLY A 394 -15.79 -8.57 -9.96
CA GLY A 394 -15.36 -9.97 -9.92
C GLY A 394 -14.78 -10.41 -8.57
N LEU A 395 -13.94 -9.59 -7.94
CA LEU A 395 -13.39 -9.87 -6.60
C LEU A 395 -14.48 -9.92 -5.53
N GLN A 396 -15.50 -9.07 -5.60
CA GLN A 396 -16.63 -9.10 -4.68
C GLN A 396 -17.39 -10.42 -4.81
N HIS A 397 -17.69 -10.85 -6.04
CA HIS A 397 -18.30 -12.15 -6.29
C HIS A 397 -17.42 -13.32 -5.83
N PHE A 398 -16.11 -13.25 -6.08
CA PHE A 398 -15.13 -14.24 -5.63
C PHE A 398 -15.09 -14.37 -4.10
N ILE A 399 -15.04 -13.25 -3.38
CA ILE A 399 -15.08 -13.20 -1.92
C ILE A 399 -16.37 -13.83 -1.38
N LEU A 400 -17.48 -13.59 -2.07
CA LEU A 400 -18.79 -14.16 -1.76
C LEU A 400 -18.98 -15.58 -2.30
N THR A 401 -17.93 -16.19 -2.88
CA THR A 401 -17.92 -17.54 -3.47
C THR A 401 -18.91 -17.76 -4.62
N ASP A 402 -19.34 -16.67 -5.26
CA ASP A 402 -20.10 -16.69 -6.51
C ASP A 402 -19.12 -16.78 -7.70
N TYR A 403 -18.48 -17.95 -7.84
CA TYR A 403 -17.41 -18.15 -8.82
C TYR A 403 -17.87 -17.97 -10.27
N ARG A 404 -19.17 -18.19 -10.56
CA ARG A 404 -19.69 -17.99 -11.91
C ARG A 404 -19.66 -16.50 -12.28
N ALA A 405 -20.26 -15.64 -11.46
CA ALA A 405 -20.25 -14.21 -11.71
C ALA A 405 -18.83 -13.63 -11.65
N ALA A 406 -17.99 -14.16 -10.75
CA ALA A 406 -16.59 -13.78 -10.66
C ALA A 406 -15.83 -14.06 -11.97
N LEU A 407 -15.93 -15.29 -12.50
CA LEU A 407 -15.29 -15.69 -13.76
C LEU A 407 -15.80 -14.87 -14.94
N GLU A 408 -17.12 -14.63 -15.05
CA GLU A 408 -17.71 -13.78 -16.10
C GLU A 408 -17.09 -12.35 -16.08
N ALA A 409 -16.92 -11.76 -14.90
CA ALA A 409 -16.29 -10.46 -14.74
C ALA A 409 -14.79 -10.48 -15.09
N PHE A 410 -14.04 -11.50 -14.64
CA PHE A 410 -12.62 -11.62 -14.92
C PHE A 410 -12.30 -11.92 -16.39
N GLU A 411 -13.17 -12.66 -17.10
CA GLU A 411 -13.07 -12.83 -18.55
C GLU A 411 -13.27 -11.51 -19.30
N GLU A 412 -14.18 -10.65 -18.82
CA GLU A 412 -14.34 -9.30 -19.36
C GLU A 412 -13.08 -8.46 -19.13
N VAL A 413 -12.49 -8.54 -17.94
CA VAL A 413 -11.21 -7.89 -17.63
C VAL A 413 -10.11 -8.36 -18.57
N GLU A 414 -9.97 -9.67 -18.78
CA GLU A 414 -8.99 -10.25 -19.70
C GLU A 414 -9.18 -9.73 -21.13
N ARG A 415 -10.43 -9.59 -21.58
CA ARG A 415 -10.75 -9.05 -22.91
C ARG A 415 -10.41 -7.57 -23.03
N LEU A 416 -10.56 -6.81 -21.95
CA LEU A 416 -10.31 -5.37 -21.92
C LEU A 416 -8.81 -5.06 -21.80
N ASP A 417 -8.09 -5.82 -20.97
CA ASP A 417 -6.65 -5.72 -20.78
C ASP A 417 -6.02 -7.10 -20.55
N PRO A 418 -5.55 -7.75 -21.63
CA PRO A 418 -4.83 -9.02 -21.55
C PRO A 418 -3.51 -8.94 -20.77
N ALA A 419 -2.95 -7.75 -20.53
CA ALA A 419 -1.72 -7.61 -19.75
C ALA A 419 -1.95 -7.63 -18.23
N PHE A 420 -3.22 -7.60 -17.78
CA PHE A 420 -3.56 -7.50 -16.36
C PHE A 420 -3.41 -8.83 -15.61
N MET A 421 -2.19 -9.14 -15.18
CA MET A 421 -1.83 -10.46 -14.61
C MET A 421 -2.67 -10.95 -13.42
N TRP A 422 -3.32 -10.04 -12.67
CA TRP A 422 -4.20 -10.41 -11.54
C TRP A 422 -5.45 -11.16 -11.99
N THR A 423 -6.00 -10.87 -13.18
CA THR A 423 -7.21 -11.56 -13.65
C THR A 423 -6.96 -13.05 -13.80
N TYR A 424 -5.83 -13.43 -14.40
CA TYR A 424 -5.45 -14.82 -14.58
C TYR A 424 -5.28 -15.54 -13.24
N ALA A 425 -4.64 -14.87 -12.27
CA ALA A 425 -4.39 -15.49 -10.98
C ALA A 425 -5.69 -15.82 -10.24
N VAL A 426 -6.64 -14.87 -10.19
CA VAL A 426 -7.91 -15.08 -9.48
C VAL A 426 -8.85 -16.02 -10.25
N GLN A 427 -8.84 -16.00 -11.59
CA GLN A 427 -9.55 -17.00 -12.38
C GLN A 427 -9.06 -18.42 -12.07
N VAL A 428 -7.74 -18.63 -11.99
CA VAL A 428 -7.16 -19.94 -11.63
C VAL A 428 -7.60 -20.36 -10.24
N GLU A 429 -7.56 -19.47 -9.24
CA GLU A 429 -8.09 -19.78 -7.90
C GLU A 429 -9.57 -20.17 -7.92
N CYS A 430 -10.40 -19.50 -8.74
CA CYS A 430 -11.81 -19.90 -8.90
C CYS A 430 -11.94 -21.33 -9.44
N TYR A 431 -11.16 -21.68 -10.47
CA TYR A 431 -11.20 -23.01 -11.06
C TYR A 431 -10.61 -24.08 -10.13
N HIS A 432 -9.57 -23.76 -9.34
CA HIS A 432 -9.05 -24.63 -8.29
C HIS A 432 -10.09 -24.93 -7.22
N ASP A 433 -10.80 -23.90 -6.73
CA ASP A 433 -11.88 -24.05 -5.74
C ASP A 433 -13.05 -24.90 -6.29
N LEU A 434 -13.26 -24.88 -7.61
CA LEU A 434 -14.27 -25.70 -8.31
C LEU A 434 -13.78 -27.12 -8.67
N GLU A 435 -12.49 -27.41 -8.44
CA GLU A 435 -11.77 -28.62 -8.85
C GLU A 435 -11.74 -28.85 -10.38
N LEU A 436 -11.77 -27.77 -11.15
CA LEU A 436 -11.74 -27.75 -12.61
C LEU A 436 -10.30 -27.50 -13.12
N LEU A 437 -9.46 -28.53 -12.99
CA LEU A 437 -8.01 -28.42 -13.23
C LEU A 437 -7.64 -28.14 -14.69
N ASP A 438 -8.40 -28.64 -15.66
CA ASP A 438 -8.12 -28.43 -17.08
C ASP A 438 -8.40 -26.98 -17.49
N GLU A 439 -9.48 -26.40 -16.97
CA GLU A 439 -9.83 -24.99 -17.13
C GLU A 439 -8.80 -24.08 -16.46
N ALA A 440 -8.38 -24.41 -15.24
CA ALA A 440 -7.29 -23.70 -14.56
C ALA A 440 -5.99 -23.72 -15.39
N ARG A 441 -5.63 -24.87 -15.96
CA ARG A 441 -4.46 -25.01 -16.84
C ARG A 441 -4.59 -24.14 -18.09
N ALA A 442 -5.78 -24.06 -18.68
CA ALA A 442 -6.03 -23.21 -19.84
C ALA A 442 -5.86 -21.72 -19.51
N VAL A 443 -6.25 -21.27 -18.32
CA VAL A 443 -5.99 -19.88 -17.86
C VAL A 443 -4.50 -19.65 -17.61
N LEU A 444 -3.82 -20.59 -16.95
CA LEU A 444 -2.38 -20.52 -16.73
C LEU A 444 -1.60 -20.42 -18.05
N ALA A 445 -1.98 -21.18 -19.08
CA ALA A 445 -1.35 -21.09 -20.39
C ALA A 445 -1.47 -19.68 -21.00
N ARG A 446 -2.63 -19.02 -20.83
CA ARG A 446 -2.83 -17.63 -21.29
C ARG A 446 -2.01 -16.63 -20.46
N GLY A 447 -2.04 -16.73 -19.13
CA GLY A 447 -1.25 -15.86 -18.25
C GLY A 447 0.26 -16.01 -18.46
N GLY A 448 0.74 -17.24 -18.68
CA GLY A 448 2.15 -17.53 -18.99
C GLY A 448 2.60 -17.00 -20.34
N ALA A 449 1.71 -16.91 -21.33
CA ALA A 449 2.00 -16.26 -22.62
C ALA A 449 2.16 -14.73 -22.49
N VAL A 450 1.53 -14.13 -21.47
CA VAL A 450 1.63 -12.69 -21.18
C VAL A 450 2.90 -12.39 -20.39
N ASN A 451 3.08 -13.03 -19.24
CA ASN A 451 4.28 -12.86 -18.42
C ASN A 451 4.58 -14.13 -17.60
N PRO A 452 5.46 -15.03 -18.11
CA PRO A 452 5.78 -16.29 -17.45
C PRO A 452 6.64 -16.11 -16.19
N GLY A 453 7.27 -14.94 -16.01
CA GLY A 453 8.05 -14.61 -14.81
C GLY A 453 7.25 -13.88 -13.73
N HIS A 454 5.95 -13.61 -13.96
CA HIS A 454 5.15 -12.86 -13.02
C HIS A 454 4.88 -13.68 -11.76
N HIS A 455 5.09 -13.08 -10.60
CA HIS A 455 5.03 -13.79 -9.32
C HIS A 455 3.67 -14.46 -9.03
N LEU A 456 2.54 -13.85 -9.43
CA LEU A 456 1.20 -14.44 -9.20
C LEU A 456 0.98 -15.63 -10.11
N TYR A 457 1.52 -15.57 -11.33
CA TYR A 457 1.42 -16.67 -12.27
C TYR A 457 2.17 -17.89 -11.72
N LEU A 458 3.39 -17.66 -11.23
CA LEU A 458 4.20 -18.73 -10.64
C LEU A 458 3.56 -19.33 -9.38
N GLU A 459 2.93 -18.51 -8.52
CA GLU A 459 2.14 -19.02 -7.38
C GLU A 459 1.04 -19.98 -7.84
N GLN A 460 0.20 -19.55 -8.78
CA GLN A 460 -0.92 -20.37 -9.23
C GLN A 460 -0.46 -21.60 -10.03
N LEU A 461 0.64 -21.49 -10.78
CA LEU A 461 1.24 -22.62 -11.48
C LEU A 461 1.81 -23.65 -10.50
N ALA A 462 2.50 -23.22 -9.44
CA ALA A 462 2.99 -24.12 -8.42
C ALA A 462 1.83 -24.88 -7.76
N TRP A 463 0.76 -24.19 -7.40
CA TRP A 463 -0.41 -24.82 -6.78
C TRP A 463 -1.13 -25.78 -7.76
N GLN A 464 -1.20 -25.45 -9.04
CA GLN A 464 -1.69 -26.37 -10.08
C GLN A 464 -0.88 -27.68 -10.10
N HIS A 465 0.45 -27.62 -10.11
CA HIS A 465 1.30 -28.82 -10.05
C HIS A 465 1.10 -29.62 -8.76
N TYR A 466 0.87 -28.94 -7.63
CA TYR A 466 0.53 -29.61 -6.37
C TYR A 466 -0.77 -30.42 -6.49
N LEU A 467 -1.84 -29.81 -7.02
CA LEU A 467 -3.13 -30.47 -7.20
C LEU A 467 -3.08 -31.64 -8.19
N GLU A 468 -2.17 -31.59 -9.17
CA GLU A 468 -1.92 -32.67 -10.13
C GLU A 468 -1.04 -33.80 -9.58
N GLY A 469 -0.46 -33.62 -8.40
CA GLY A 469 0.47 -34.56 -7.79
C GLY A 469 1.90 -34.47 -8.32
N ASP A 470 2.22 -33.47 -9.14
CA ASP A 470 3.58 -33.19 -9.61
C ASP A 470 4.33 -32.34 -8.58
N TYR A 471 4.60 -32.95 -7.42
CA TYR A 471 5.25 -32.29 -6.29
C TYR A 471 6.68 -31.77 -6.60
N PRO A 472 7.52 -32.44 -7.42
CA PRO A 472 8.81 -31.88 -7.83
C PRO A 472 8.67 -30.56 -8.59
N ALA A 473 7.79 -30.48 -9.58
CA ALA A 473 7.55 -29.24 -10.32
C ALA A 473 6.93 -28.17 -9.44
N CYS A 474 5.99 -28.54 -8.56
CA CYS A 474 5.45 -27.62 -7.56
C CYS A 474 6.55 -26.99 -6.70
N ALA A 475 7.49 -27.79 -6.17
CA ALA A 475 8.59 -27.30 -5.36
C ALA A 475 9.52 -26.36 -6.14
N GLU A 476 9.88 -26.71 -7.37
CA GLU A 476 10.73 -25.88 -8.22
C GLU A 476 10.06 -24.54 -8.54
N ILE A 477 8.79 -24.56 -8.96
CA ILE A 477 8.06 -23.35 -9.35
C ILE A 477 7.72 -22.51 -8.13
N SER A 478 7.42 -23.12 -6.99
CA SER A 478 7.28 -22.40 -5.71
C SER A 478 8.57 -21.66 -5.36
N TRP A 479 9.73 -22.28 -5.60
CA TRP A 479 11.03 -21.64 -5.41
C TRP A 479 11.28 -20.52 -6.42
N GLN A 480 10.91 -20.71 -7.69
CA GLN A 480 10.92 -19.64 -8.68
C GLN A 480 9.99 -18.49 -8.30
N ALA A 481 8.81 -18.77 -7.74
CA ALA A 481 7.89 -17.77 -7.22
C ALA A 481 8.54 -17.00 -6.07
N VAL A 482 9.19 -17.66 -5.11
CA VAL A 482 9.99 -17.02 -4.04
C VAL A 482 11.03 -16.06 -4.62
N TYR A 483 11.73 -16.47 -5.69
CA TYR A 483 12.73 -15.63 -6.35
C TYR A 483 12.13 -14.49 -7.18
N ALA A 484 11.04 -14.73 -7.91
CA ALA A 484 10.32 -13.71 -8.66
C ALA A 484 9.71 -12.66 -7.71
N TYR A 485 9.42 -13.06 -6.48
CA TYR A 485 9.08 -12.17 -5.38
C TYR A 485 10.26 -11.40 -4.78
N TYR A 486 11.48 -11.53 -5.34
CA TYR A 486 12.72 -10.96 -4.82
C TYR A 486 12.88 -11.17 -3.31
N GLU A 487 13.02 -12.42 -2.83
CA GLU A 487 13.39 -12.88 -1.46
C GLU A 487 12.60 -12.28 -0.24
N ASN A 488 11.79 -11.25 -0.43
CA ASN A 488 11.29 -10.33 0.59
C ASN A 488 9.83 -9.94 0.34
N SER A 489 9.07 -10.85 -0.26
CA SER A 489 7.63 -10.78 -0.21
C SER A 489 7.11 -11.29 1.13
N TYR A 490 6.15 -10.56 1.72
CA TYR A 490 5.28 -10.99 2.82
C TYR A 490 4.28 -12.08 2.38
N ARG A 491 4.37 -12.55 1.13
CA ARG A 491 3.62 -13.70 0.66
C ARG A 491 4.21 -14.97 1.28
N SER A 492 3.44 -15.57 2.18
CA SER A 492 3.76 -16.91 2.69
C SER A 492 3.45 -18.02 1.69
N TYR A 493 2.58 -17.78 0.70
CA TYR A 493 2.08 -18.81 -0.22
C TYR A 493 3.18 -19.60 -0.92
N PRO A 494 4.21 -18.98 -1.54
CA PRO A 494 5.28 -19.76 -2.18
C PRO A 494 6.04 -20.65 -1.21
N TYR A 495 6.30 -20.18 0.02
CA TYR A 495 6.95 -21.00 1.05
C TYR A 495 6.03 -22.10 1.58
N HIS A 496 4.74 -21.83 1.68
CA HIS A 496 3.74 -22.82 2.05
C HIS A 496 3.64 -23.92 1.01
N ASP A 497 3.49 -23.56 -0.27
CA ASP A 497 3.32 -24.49 -1.38
C ASP A 497 4.58 -25.34 -1.57
N LEU A 498 5.77 -24.71 -1.43
CA LEU A 498 7.05 -25.42 -1.34
C LEU A 498 7.06 -26.44 -0.20
N GLY A 499 6.66 -26.03 1.01
CA GLY A 499 6.59 -26.91 2.18
C GLY A 499 5.63 -28.08 1.96
N ALA A 500 4.47 -27.82 1.39
CA ALA A 500 3.46 -28.84 1.09
C ALA A 500 3.98 -29.86 0.08
N ALA A 501 4.62 -29.39 -1.00
CA ALA A 501 5.23 -30.26 -2.00
C ALA A 501 6.37 -31.11 -1.41
N LEU A 502 7.26 -30.51 -0.62
CA LEU A 502 8.34 -31.22 0.08
C LEU A 502 7.80 -32.30 1.01
N LEU A 503 6.75 -31.98 1.75
CA LEU A 503 6.11 -32.94 2.66
C LEU A 503 5.47 -34.10 1.88
N ALA A 504 4.78 -33.81 0.78
CA ALA A 504 4.21 -34.84 -0.09
C ALA A 504 5.28 -35.75 -0.74
N MET A 505 6.49 -35.23 -0.95
CA MET A 505 7.66 -36.01 -1.38
C MET A 505 8.35 -36.78 -0.23
N GLY A 506 7.86 -36.69 1.01
CA GLY A 506 8.45 -37.33 2.18
C GLY A 506 9.70 -36.62 2.73
N ARG A 507 9.97 -35.39 2.30
CA ARG A 507 11.13 -34.58 2.73
C ARG A 507 10.72 -33.67 3.89
N ALA A 508 10.36 -34.30 5.02
CA ALA A 508 9.69 -33.62 6.13
C ALA A 508 10.56 -32.57 6.84
N GLU A 509 11.88 -32.74 6.88
CA GLU A 509 12.82 -31.78 7.47
C GLU A 509 12.92 -30.49 6.63
N GLU A 510 12.96 -30.62 5.31
CA GLU A 510 12.99 -29.48 4.40
C GLU A 510 11.63 -28.79 4.34
N ALA A 511 10.55 -29.55 4.42
CA ALA A 511 9.19 -29.02 4.54
C ALA A 511 9.02 -28.18 5.81
N GLU A 512 9.54 -28.64 6.96
CA GLU A 512 9.54 -27.86 8.20
C GLU A 512 10.21 -26.50 7.99
N LEU A 513 11.38 -26.47 7.33
CA LEU A 513 12.10 -25.22 7.07
C LEU A 513 11.27 -24.25 6.21
N ALA A 514 10.64 -24.76 5.14
CA ALA A 514 9.77 -23.98 4.27
C ALA A 514 8.54 -23.45 5.03
N PHE A 515 7.88 -24.28 5.84
CA PHE A 515 6.74 -23.84 6.64
C PHE A 515 7.11 -22.86 7.73
N ARG A 516 8.28 -23.01 8.39
CA ARG A 516 8.78 -22.01 9.34
C ARG A 516 9.00 -20.66 8.67
N ARG A 517 9.52 -20.64 7.44
CA ARG A 517 9.62 -19.42 6.62
C ARG A 517 8.23 -18.86 6.27
N ALA A 518 7.27 -19.72 5.94
CA ALA A 518 5.89 -19.29 5.67
C ALA A 518 5.25 -18.63 6.91
N VAL A 519 5.38 -19.25 8.09
CA VAL A 519 4.88 -18.72 9.38
C VAL A 519 5.51 -17.37 9.71
N ALA A 520 6.79 -17.16 9.41
CA ALA A 520 7.50 -15.92 9.67
C ALA A 520 7.05 -14.72 8.80
N ARG A 521 6.37 -14.93 7.66
CA ARG A 521 6.09 -13.88 6.65
C ARG A 521 4.72 -13.19 6.74
N VAL A 522 3.85 -13.64 7.65
CA VAL A 522 2.54 -13.04 7.99
C VAL A 522 1.64 -12.70 6.78
N ASN A 523 1.01 -13.74 6.21
CA ASN A 523 -0.42 -13.75 5.87
C ASN A 523 -0.90 -15.23 5.78
N LEU A 524 -2.16 -15.54 6.10
CA LEU A 524 -2.73 -16.91 6.32
C LEU A 524 -2.01 -17.78 7.36
N VAL A 525 -2.13 -17.35 8.61
CA VAL A 525 -1.36 -17.84 9.76
C VAL A 525 -1.79 -19.26 10.19
N ALA A 526 -3.04 -19.67 9.98
CA ALA A 526 -3.49 -21.01 10.39
C ALA A 526 -3.07 -22.09 9.35
N LYS A 527 -3.19 -21.84 8.05
CA LYS A 527 -2.71 -22.73 6.98
C LYS A 527 -1.21 -23.05 7.11
N ASN A 528 -0.39 -22.03 7.41
CA ASN A 528 1.06 -22.20 7.57
C ASN A 528 1.42 -22.97 8.84
N CYS A 529 0.77 -22.66 9.97
CA CYS A 529 0.94 -23.40 11.22
C CYS A 529 0.51 -24.87 11.04
N TYR A 530 -0.60 -25.12 10.36
CA TYR A 530 -1.04 -26.47 10.05
C TYR A 530 0.00 -27.27 9.24
N GLY A 531 0.54 -26.66 8.18
CA GLY A 531 1.61 -27.26 7.38
C GLY A 531 2.85 -27.59 8.22
N LEU A 532 3.26 -26.67 9.10
CA LEU A 532 4.37 -26.89 10.04
C LEU A 532 4.08 -28.08 10.99
N GLY A 533 2.88 -28.15 11.54
CA GLY A 533 2.48 -29.26 12.40
C GLY A 533 2.52 -30.60 11.66
N ASN A 534 2.05 -30.66 10.42
CA ASN A 534 2.12 -31.88 9.61
C ASN A 534 3.57 -32.30 9.33
N ALA A 535 4.46 -31.35 9.05
CA ALA A 535 5.88 -31.64 8.84
C ALA A 535 6.54 -32.18 10.11
N LEU A 536 6.25 -31.60 11.28
CA LEU A 536 6.74 -32.09 12.57
C LEU A 536 6.21 -33.48 12.91
N ASP A 537 4.92 -33.75 12.66
CA ASP A 537 4.33 -35.06 12.92
C ASP A 537 4.88 -36.14 11.99
N ALA A 538 5.14 -35.80 10.72
CA ALA A 538 5.80 -36.70 9.76
C ALA A 538 7.24 -37.08 10.19
N GLN A 539 7.91 -36.23 10.96
CA GLN A 539 9.21 -36.53 11.60
C GLN A 539 9.07 -37.31 12.92
N GLY A 540 7.85 -37.65 13.36
CA GLY A 540 7.58 -38.30 14.65
C GLY A 540 7.63 -37.37 15.86
N ARG A 541 7.73 -36.05 15.66
CA ARG A 541 7.73 -35.02 16.72
C ARG A 541 6.30 -34.63 17.14
N THR A 542 5.46 -35.64 17.37
CA THR A 542 4.01 -35.50 17.59
C THR A 542 3.64 -34.56 18.75
N ARG A 543 4.45 -34.51 19.81
CA ARG A 543 4.20 -33.58 20.94
C ARG A 543 4.39 -32.11 20.55
N GLU A 544 5.36 -31.82 19.68
CA GLU A 544 5.60 -30.46 19.18
C GLU A 544 4.56 -30.10 18.12
N ALA A 545 4.24 -31.03 17.22
CA ALA A 545 3.14 -30.89 16.26
C ALA A 545 1.83 -30.51 16.95
N GLN A 546 1.49 -31.19 18.06
CA GLN A 546 0.28 -30.88 18.84
C GLN A 546 0.25 -29.43 19.33
N LYS A 547 1.37 -28.88 19.82
CA LYS A 547 1.43 -27.47 20.25
C LYS A 547 1.17 -26.51 19.09
N ILE A 548 1.71 -26.82 17.91
CA ILE A 548 1.51 -26.02 16.70
C ILE A 548 0.06 -26.12 16.19
N TYR A 549 -0.55 -27.30 16.31
CA TYR A 549 -1.95 -27.53 15.99
C TYR A 549 -2.90 -26.78 16.93
N ASP A 550 -2.65 -26.81 18.24
CA ASP A 550 -3.40 -26.03 19.22
C ASP A 550 -3.31 -24.53 18.87
N ARG A 551 -2.12 -24.07 18.48
CA ARG A 551 -1.89 -22.69 18.03
C ARG A 551 -2.65 -22.31 16.76
N THR A 552 -2.83 -23.25 15.85
CA THR A 552 -3.61 -23.05 14.62
C THR A 552 -5.05 -22.65 14.95
N VAL A 553 -5.66 -23.29 15.96
CA VAL A 553 -7.02 -22.98 16.42
C VAL A 553 -7.10 -21.61 17.08
N GLU A 554 -6.17 -21.30 17.99
CA GLU A 554 -6.14 -20.01 18.69
C GLU A 554 -6.08 -18.83 17.73
N VAL A 555 -5.23 -18.94 16.70
CA VAL A 555 -5.08 -17.94 15.64
C VAL A 555 -6.37 -17.80 14.84
N ALA A 556 -6.96 -18.92 14.41
CA ALA A 556 -8.21 -18.90 13.64
C ALA A 556 -9.35 -18.24 14.44
N GLN A 557 -9.47 -18.55 15.74
CA GLN A 557 -10.45 -17.94 16.63
C GLN A 557 -10.21 -16.43 16.81
N TYR A 558 -8.98 -16.02 17.11
CA TYR A 558 -8.62 -14.62 17.27
C TYR A 558 -8.96 -13.77 16.03
N LEU A 559 -8.67 -14.31 14.84
CA LEU A 559 -8.94 -13.62 13.59
C LEU A 559 -10.45 -13.48 13.31
N LEU A 560 -11.24 -14.49 13.69
CA LEU A 560 -12.70 -14.49 13.55
C LEU A 560 -13.37 -13.49 14.48
N GLU A 561 -12.98 -13.47 15.77
CA GLU A 561 -13.56 -12.58 16.78
C GLU A 561 -13.38 -11.09 16.47
N ARG A 562 -12.33 -10.74 15.71
CA ARG A 562 -12.07 -9.36 15.29
C ARG A 562 -12.66 -8.99 13.92
N GLY A 563 -13.40 -9.90 13.28
CA GLY A 563 -13.93 -9.69 11.94
C GLY A 563 -12.83 -9.42 10.90
N ARG A 564 -11.62 -9.94 11.13
CA ARG A 564 -10.44 -9.70 10.27
C ARG A 564 -10.25 -10.77 9.19
N LEU A 565 -11.12 -11.78 9.15
CA LEU A 565 -11.15 -12.78 8.08
C LEU A 565 -12.28 -12.50 7.12
N VAL A 566 -11.95 -12.56 5.84
CA VAL A 566 -12.93 -12.63 4.76
C VAL A 566 -13.65 -14.00 4.84
N PRO A 567 -14.97 -14.10 4.60
CA PRO A 567 -15.73 -15.33 4.82
C PRO A 567 -15.17 -16.60 4.16
N ARG A 568 -14.61 -16.50 2.93
CA ARG A 568 -13.92 -17.60 2.23
C ARG A 568 -12.73 -18.12 3.05
N ASP A 569 -11.80 -17.24 3.39
CA ASP A 569 -10.57 -17.59 4.12
C ASP A 569 -10.88 -18.07 5.54
N ALA A 570 -11.87 -17.47 6.22
CA ALA A 570 -12.30 -17.89 7.55
C ALA A 570 -12.71 -19.37 7.58
N ARG A 571 -13.41 -19.81 6.53
CA ARG A 571 -13.89 -21.18 6.42
C ARG A 571 -12.75 -22.15 6.18
N THR A 572 -11.86 -21.86 5.24
CA THR A 572 -10.70 -22.70 4.92
C THR A 572 -9.83 -22.91 6.15
N GLU A 573 -9.58 -21.84 6.93
CA GLU A 573 -8.79 -21.92 8.15
C GLU A 573 -9.46 -22.80 9.24
N LEU A 574 -10.79 -22.75 9.35
CA LEU A 574 -11.56 -23.58 10.28
C LEU A 574 -11.68 -25.04 9.83
N GLU A 575 -11.80 -25.30 8.53
CA GLU A 575 -11.84 -26.66 7.97
C GLU A 575 -10.50 -27.36 8.17
N LEU A 576 -9.37 -26.67 7.94
CA LEU A 576 -8.03 -27.18 8.23
C LEU A 576 -7.86 -27.48 9.72
N ALA A 577 -8.26 -26.56 10.61
CA ALA A 577 -8.28 -26.79 12.05
C ALA A 577 -9.09 -28.03 12.46
N SER A 578 -10.18 -28.34 11.75
CA SER A 578 -11.03 -29.51 12.01
C SER A 578 -10.36 -30.84 11.63
N ILE A 579 -9.56 -30.86 10.56
CA ILE A 579 -8.84 -32.06 10.05
C ILE A 579 -7.69 -32.46 10.98
N THR A 580 -7.07 -31.46 11.61
CA THR A 580 -5.90 -31.60 12.48
C THR A 580 -6.12 -32.47 13.71
N TYR A 581 -7.30 -32.36 14.32
CA TYR A 581 -7.62 -33.12 15.52
C TYR A 581 -8.19 -34.49 15.14
N ARG A 582 -7.39 -35.40 14.58
CA ARG A 582 -7.80 -36.80 14.32
C ARG A 582 -7.77 -37.70 15.57
N SER A 583 -7.17 -37.28 16.68
CA SER A 583 -7.09 -38.09 17.91
C SER A 583 -8.34 -38.00 18.79
N GLU A 584 -8.67 -39.10 19.49
CA GLU A 584 -9.84 -39.28 20.37
C GLU A 584 -9.91 -38.32 21.58
N ARG A 585 -8.91 -37.45 21.79
CA ARG A 585 -8.77 -36.61 23.00
C ARG A 585 -9.26 -35.16 22.86
N SER A 586 -10.07 -34.84 21.86
CA SER A 586 -10.38 -33.43 21.52
C SER A 586 -11.80 -33.18 20.99
N GLU A 587 -12.80 -33.94 21.47
CA GLU A 587 -14.20 -33.73 21.06
C GLU A 587 -14.71 -32.30 21.37
N GLU A 588 -14.21 -31.64 22.42
CA GLU A 588 -14.56 -30.27 22.79
C GLU A 588 -14.06 -29.25 21.76
N THR A 589 -12.78 -29.33 21.35
CA THR A 589 -12.21 -28.47 20.30
C THR A 589 -12.89 -28.72 18.95
N ARG A 590 -13.18 -29.98 18.60
CA ARG A 590 -13.96 -30.32 17.40
C ARG A 590 -15.39 -29.77 17.45
N ALA A 591 -16.04 -29.80 18.61
CA ALA A 591 -17.36 -29.22 18.80
C ALA A 591 -17.31 -27.70 18.62
N ARG A 592 -16.27 -27.04 19.14
CA ARG A 592 -16.06 -25.60 19.00
C ARG A 592 -15.78 -25.18 17.55
N ILE A 593 -14.91 -25.89 16.84
CA ILE A 593 -14.66 -25.63 15.40
C ILE A 593 -15.94 -25.84 14.58
N ARG A 594 -16.73 -26.89 14.88
CA ARG A 594 -18.05 -27.10 14.24
C ARG A 594 -19.04 -25.97 14.54
N GLU A 595 -19.01 -25.39 15.73
CA GLU A 595 -19.82 -24.23 16.10
C GLU A 595 -19.40 -22.99 15.29
N LEU A 596 -18.10 -22.71 15.19
CA LEU A 596 -17.56 -21.61 14.39
C LEU A 596 -17.88 -21.77 12.90
N LEU A 597 -17.78 -22.99 12.34
CA LEU A 597 -18.15 -23.29 10.96
C LEU A 597 -19.64 -23.07 10.65
N ARG A 598 -20.53 -23.11 11.67
CA ARG A 598 -21.95 -22.77 11.49
C ARG A 598 -22.19 -21.27 11.39
N ALA A 599 -21.29 -20.45 11.96
CA ALA A 599 -21.36 -19.00 11.93
C ALA A 599 -20.80 -18.39 10.62
N VAL A 600 -20.01 -19.15 9.86
CA VAL A 600 -19.49 -18.72 8.55
C VAL A 600 -20.45 -19.12 7.42
N PRO A 601 -20.81 -18.20 6.50
CA PRO A 601 -21.67 -18.50 5.36
C PRO A 601 -21.20 -19.73 4.56
N ARG A 602 -22.15 -20.54 4.07
CA ARG A 602 -21.83 -21.64 3.15
C ARG A 602 -21.59 -21.10 1.74
N PRO A 603 -20.55 -21.57 1.03
CA PRO A 603 -20.43 -21.26 -0.38
C PRO A 603 -21.67 -21.73 -1.12
N ALA A 604 -22.02 -21.02 -2.19
CA ALA A 604 -23.12 -21.44 -3.05
C ALA A 604 -22.89 -22.91 -3.48
N PRO A 605 -23.94 -23.75 -3.48
CA PRO A 605 -23.79 -25.13 -3.92
C PRO A 605 -23.19 -25.16 -5.33
N ARG A 606 -22.30 -26.13 -5.57
CA ARG A 606 -21.67 -26.40 -6.88
C ARG A 606 -22.74 -26.24 -7.97
N PRO A 607 -22.57 -25.35 -8.96
CA PRO A 607 -23.53 -25.27 -10.05
C PRO A 607 -23.68 -26.67 -10.67
N SER A 608 -24.92 -27.12 -10.84
CA SER A 608 -25.20 -28.42 -11.44
C SER A 608 -24.86 -28.37 -12.93
N GLY A 609 -23.63 -28.76 -13.25
CA GLY A 609 -23.05 -28.73 -14.60
C GLY A 609 -21.90 -27.74 -14.72
N PRO A 610 -20.93 -27.98 -15.62
CA PRO A 610 -19.94 -26.96 -15.95
C PRO A 610 -20.68 -25.68 -16.37
N PRO A 611 -20.18 -24.47 -16.03
CA PRO A 611 -20.69 -23.27 -16.67
C PRO A 611 -20.68 -23.54 -18.19
N GLU A 612 -21.76 -23.17 -18.91
CA GLU A 612 -21.78 -23.23 -20.37
C GLU A 612 -20.74 -22.24 -20.93
N LEU A 613 -19.47 -22.60 -20.81
CA LEU A 613 -18.36 -21.96 -21.44
C LEU A 613 -18.51 -22.30 -22.92
N ARG A 614 -18.82 -21.29 -23.74
CA ARG A 614 -18.76 -21.47 -25.18
C ARG A 614 -17.35 -21.96 -25.51
N PRO A 615 -17.18 -23.11 -26.18
CA PRO A 615 -15.85 -23.56 -26.58
C PRO A 615 -15.22 -22.48 -27.46
N LYS A 616 -14.14 -21.86 -26.98
CA LYS A 616 -13.37 -20.91 -27.78
C LYS A 616 -12.25 -21.68 -28.51
N PRO A 617 -12.00 -21.37 -29.79
CA PRO A 617 -10.92 -21.98 -30.54
C PRO A 617 -9.57 -21.63 -29.90
N VAL A 618 -8.67 -22.60 -29.85
CA VAL A 618 -7.25 -22.38 -29.58
C VAL A 618 -6.75 -21.35 -30.59
N PRO A 619 -6.19 -20.20 -30.19
CA PRO A 619 -5.61 -19.27 -31.15
C PRO A 619 -4.47 -19.97 -31.88
N GLU A 620 -4.48 -19.93 -33.22
CA GLU A 620 -3.36 -20.40 -34.02
C GLU A 620 -2.08 -19.69 -33.57
N PRO A 621 -0.94 -20.40 -33.49
CA PRO A 621 0.33 -19.74 -33.21
C PRO A 621 0.53 -18.61 -34.20
N LEU A 622 0.84 -17.41 -33.69
CA LEU A 622 1.13 -16.24 -34.52
C LEU A 622 2.12 -16.65 -35.63
N PRO A 623 1.85 -16.31 -36.90
CA PRO A 623 2.77 -16.62 -37.97
C PRO A 623 4.13 -16.01 -37.62
N VAL A 624 5.16 -16.86 -37.63
CA VAL A 624 6.55 -16.45 -37.44
C VAL A 624 6.86 -15.41 -38.52
N GLY A 625 6.79 -14.13 -38.15
CA GLY A 625 7.26 -13.05 -38.99
C GLY A 625 8.73 -13.31 -39.25
N THR A 626 9.09 -13.41 -40.52
CA THR A 626 10.47 -13.57 -40.98
C THR A 626 11.34 -12.54 -40.29
N VAL A 627 12.23 -13.02 -39.41
CA VAL A 627 13.33 -12.24 -38.86
C VAL A 627 14.11 -11.71 -40.06
N GLY A 628 14.02 -10.39 -40.30
CA GLY A 628 14.92 -9.72 -41.21
C GLY A 628 16.34 -10.00 -40.74
N THR A 629 17.16 -10.56 -41.61
CA THR A 629 18.58 -10.79 -41.37
C THR A 629 19.23 -9.48 -40.98
N ALA A 630 19.48 -9.28 -39.68
CA ALA A 630 20.30 -8.19 -39.20
C ALA A 630 21.71 -8.41 -39.75
N GLU A 631 22.23 -7.43 -40.49
CA GLU A 631 23.64 -7.40 -40.89
C GLU A 631 24.52 -7.44 -39.63
N PRO A 632 25.65 -8.18 -39.66
CA PRO A 632 26.53 -8.28 -38.52
C PRO A 632 27.16 -6.91 -38.23
N VAL A 633 26.88 -6.38 -37.04
CA VAL A 633 27.57 -5.21 -36.49
C VAL A 633 29.01 -5.63 -36.16
N GLU A 634 29.99 -5.11 -36.91
CA GLU A 634 31.40 -5.24 -36.57
C GLU A 634 31.69 -4.54 -35.24
N ILE A 635 32.06 -5.32 -34.23
CA ILE A 635 32.57 -4.81 -32.95
C ILE A 635 34.03 -4.43 -33.17
N SER A 636 34.32 -3.12 -33.23
CA SER A 636 35.68 -2.59 -33.26
C SER A 636 36.37 -2.76 -31.89
N PRO A 637 37.55 -3.41 -31.80
CA PRO A 637 38.26 -3.57 -30.54
C PRO A 637 39.32 -2.47 -30.38
N SER A 638 39.01 -1.41 -29.63
CA SER A 638 40.06 -0.51 -29.13
C SER A 638 39.61 0.25 -27.89
N ILE A 639 39.81 -0.36 -26.72
CA ILE A 639 40.08 0.40 -25.49
C ILE A 639 41.46 -0.06 -25.02
N THR A 640 42.46 0.76 -25.32
CA THR A 640 43.80 0.62 -24.76
C THR A 640 43.82 1.12 -23.32
N ARG A 641 44.66 0.44 -22.55
CA ARG A 641 44.82 0.50 -21.10
C ARG A 641 45.76 1.63 -20.72
N GLU A 642 45.33 2.87 -20.87
CA GLU A 642 46.05 4.06 -20.39
C GLU A 642 45.01 5.18 -20.19
N ASP A 643 44.45 5.23 -18.99
CA ASP A 643 43.99 6.44 -18.29
C ASP A 643 43.35 5.95 -16.98
N ARG A 644 44.19 5.88 -15.96
CA ARG A 644 43.84 5.61 -14.56
C ARG A 644 43.67 6.93 -13.82
#